data_AF-G3NSA8-F1
#
_entry.id   AF-G3NSA8-F1
#
_cell.length_a   1.000
_cell.length_b   1.000
_cell.length_c   1.000
_cell.angle_alpha   90.00
_cell.angle_beta   90.00
_cell.angle_gamma   90.00
#
_symmetry.space_group_name_H-M   'P 1'
#
loop_
_entity.id
_entity.type
_entity.pdbx_description
1 polymer ?
#
loop_
_entity_poly.entity_id
_entity_poly.type
_entity_poly.pdbx_seq_one_letter_code
_entity_poly.pdbx_strand_id
1 'polypeptide(L)'
;MNMAVKSLQSGRGNTRSGRMKEESADRTLPRLRAGGNPRPRLKWCPAPAGELNFGTSFPEPHNTRLFGDERAAKMYIWFTVLAGLALVSFSFLKTCFPHLHEDCAYILTSLKLCLRLIKYKKSKPFYSVLDHFLDAVKKHPSKILLHFEGREYTYGEVDRQSNKVARALRAEARLKEGDTVALFLTNEPCFMWTWVGVAKLGCSAALLNVNIRSKSLLHCFSCCAAKVIVASKELEGALEEVLPTLREQGISVYLLSETCSIQGINTLSDKISKASDEPLPRDLRANVTIRSTALYIYTSGTTGLPKAAVVTHERIWTACLIQAICGVTSEDVFYINLPLYHSAGFVIGMIGGMERGLTIVLRRKFSASQFWDDCRKHNVTVIQYIGETMRYLCNTPVSDSEKNHRVRIAIGNGVRTDIWTEFLNRFGDIKVRELYAATEGNIGFINYTSKIGAVGRLNFVHRYFFPYTLIKFDTEKEEPVRNAAGLCIEAARGETGLLVGMVTQRSPFVGYAGNEQQTEKKRLRDVMKKGDLYFNTGDLLRVDDMNFVYFQDRVGDTFRWKGENVATSEVADILTMADCLFEANVYGVKVEGHEGRIGMAAVTLKEGEDFDSLHIYKLVVNYLPAYARPRFIRIQPCMEITGTFKLKKGKLVEEGFNPANIKDPLYFLDPEKKTYAPLTEDIYKAIARREIKL
;
A
#
# COMPACT_ATOMS: atom_id res chain seq x y z
N MET A 1 31.81 -8.07 -12.89
CA MET A 1 33.13 -8.26 -13.51
C MET A 1 33.86 -6.91 -13.44
N ASN A 2 35.10 -6.93 -12.97
CA ASN A 2 35.87 -5.80 -12.44
C ASN A 2 36.41 -4.82 -13.50
N MET A 3 36.56 -3.57 -13.04
CA MET A 3 37.56 -2.53 -13.37
C MET A 3 37.77 -2.07 -14.82
N ALA A 4 37.62 -0.75 -15.04
CA ALA A 4 38.73 0.14 -15.42
C ALA A 4 38.23 1.59 -15.58
N VAL A 5 38.70 2.52 -14.73
CA VAL A 5 38.74 3.95 -15.07
C VAL A 5 40.12 4.47 -14.69
N LYS A 6 40.92 4.76 -15.72
CA LYS A 6 42.20 5.46 -15.63
C LYS A 6 41.99 6.93 -16.01
N SER A 7 42.41 7.80 -15.09
CA SER A 7 43.13 9.08 -15.27
C SER A 7 42.79 10.01 -16.44
N LEU A 8 42.51 11.27 -16.10
CA LEU A 8 43.19 12.44 -16.70
C LEU A 8 43.15 13.63 -15.73
N GLN A 9 44.33 14.05 -15.27
CA GLN A 9 44.61 15.32 -14.60
C GLN A 9 45.16 16.31 -15.63
N SER A 10 44.69 17.56 -15.59
CA SER A 10 45.42 18.83 -15.80
C SER A 10 44.36 19.94 -15.70
N GLY A 11 44.57 21.15 -15.18
CA GLY A 11 45.69 21.85 -14.58
C GLY A 11 45.13 23.16 -14.00
N ARG A 12 45.79 23.66 -12.95
CA ARG A 12 45.40 24.81 -12.11
C ARG A 12 45.65 26.17 -12.78
N GLY A 13 44.94 27.20 -12.26
CA GLY A 13 45.50 28.53 -11.96
C GLY A 13 44.59 29.71 -12.35
N ASN A 14 44.54 30.88 -11.71
CA ASN A 14 44.64 31.35 -10.31
C ASN A 14 44.17 32.84 -10.33
N THR A 15 43.71 33.37 -9.19
CA THR A 15 43.61 34.80 -8.78
C THR A 15 42.54 35.74 -9.39
N ARG A 16 41.69 36.35 -8.55
CA ARG A 16 41.93 37.64 -7.88
C ARG A 16 40.79 38.04 -6.92
N SER A 17 41.18 38.56 -5.76
CA SER A 17 40.35 39.24 -4.76
C SER A 17 40.00 40.68 -5.17
N GLY A 18 38.84 41.19 -4.75
CA GLY A 18 38.52 42.61 -4.78
C GLY A 18 37.33 42.93 -3.87
N ARG A 19 37.54 43.84 -2.91
CA ARG A 19 36.66 44.20 -1.78
C ARG A 19 36.01 45.57 -2.07
N MET A 20 34.73 45.71 -1.70
CA MET A 20 33.97 46.93 -1.31
C MET A 20 34.00 48.22 -2.18
N LYS A 21 32.79 48.71 -2.51
CA LYS A 21 32.23 50.08 -2.29
C LYS A 21 30.75 50.01 -2.75
N GLU A 22 29.74 50.10 -1.88
CA GLU A 22 29.18 51.31 -1.23
C GLU A 22 28.60 52.32 -2.25
N GLU A 23 27.27 52.35 -2.39
CA GLU A 23 26.52 53.58 -2.63
C GLU A 23 25.03 53.42 -2.26
N SER A 24 24.55 54.41 -1.51
CA SER A 24 23.26 54.52 -0.84
C SER A 24 22.56 55.82 -1.25
N ALA A 25 21.23 55.81 -1.39
CA ALA A 25 20.34 56.98 -1.25
C ALA A 25 18.93 56.42 -0.96
N ASP A 26 18.44 56.36 0.28
CA ASP A 26 18.01 57.40 1.23
C ASP A 26 16.71 58.14 0.86
N ARG A 27 15.64 57.83 1.63
CA ARG A 27 14.52 58.71 2.00
C ARG A 27 13.94 58.23 3.36
N THR A 28 14.46 58.79 4.46
CA THR A 28 13.75 59.58 5.53
C THR A 28 12.29 59.21 5.86
N LEU A 29 11.77 59.04 7.10
CA LEU A 29 12.06 59.39 8.53
C LEU A 29 10.98 58.68 9.43
N PRO A 30 10.93 58.78 10.78
CA PRO A 30 11.92 58.51 11.84
C PRO A 30 11.42 57.53 12.95
N ARG A 31 12.36 56.92 13.68
CA ARG A 31 12.16 56.25 14.99
C ARG A 31 12.64 57.15 16.13
N LEU A 32 11.90 57.22 17.24
CA LEU A 32 12.33 57.54 18.62
C LEU A 32 11.16 57.11 19.54
N ARG A 33 11.28 56.62 20.77
CA ARG A 33 12.32 56.00 21.62
C ARG A 33 11.57 55.44 22.85
N ALA A 34 12.26 54.53 23.54
CA ALA A 34 11.98 53.86 24.81
C ALA A 34 11.26 54.63 25.96
N GLY A 35 10.59 53.83 26.82
CA GLY A 35 10.15 54.11 28.20
C GLY A 35 8.73 53.57 28.44
N GLY A 36 8.38 52.72 29.40
CA GLY A 36 8.99 52.36 30.69
C GLY A 36 8.08 52.82 31.84
N ASN A 37 7.30 51.88 32.43
CA ASN A 37 6.60 51.95 33.74
C ASN A 37 5.38 52.91 33.90
N PRO A 38 4.61 52.87 35.02
CA PRO A 38 3.91 51.78 35.72
C PRO A 38 2.41 52.13 36.05
N ARG A 39 1.70 51.25 36.77
CA ARG A 39 0.32 51.46 37.32
C ARG A 39 0.24 52.63 38.33
N PRO A 40 -0.95 53.26 38.51
CA PRO A 40 -1.54 53.31 39.86
C PRO A 40 -3.09 53.26 39.95
N ARG A 41 -3.57 53.12 41.20
CA ARG A 41 -4.93 52.91 41.73
C ARG A 41 -5.74 54.20 42.00
N LEU A 42 -7.07 54.01 42.07
CA LEU A 42 -8.13 54.66 42.89
C LEU A 42 -8.43 56.18 42.77
N LYS A 43 -9.73 56.50 42.65
CA LYS A 43 -10.36 57.68 43.30
C LYS A 43 -11.81 57.40 43.73
N TRP A 44 -12.16 57.95 44.89
CA TRP A 44 -13.48 57.99 45.57
C TRP A 44 -13.84 59.46 45.84
N CYS A 45 -15.13 59.83 45.64
CA CYS A 45 -16.03 60.82 46.31
C CYS A 45 -15.61 62.31 46.52
N PRO A 46 -16.56 63.29 46.57
CA PRO A 46 -17.58 63.43 47.65
C PRO A 46 -19.01 64.01 47.33
N ALA A 47 -19.99 63.55 48.15
CA ALA A 47 -21.19 64.13 48.85
C ALA A 47 -21.92 65.44 48.38
N PRO A 48 -23.23 65.67 48.72
CA PRO A 48 -23.72 65.82 50.11
C PRO A 48 -25.12 65.24 50.45
N ALA A 49 -25.47 65.34 51.74
CA ALA A 49 -26.66 64.85 52.44
C ALA A 49 -27.89 65.79 52.35
N GLY A 50 -29.10 65.24 52.57
CA GLY A 50 -30.34 66.01 52.75
C GLY A 50 -31.60 65.17 53.04
N GLU A 51 -31.95 65.09 54.34
CA GLU A 51 -33.27 65.07 55.03
C GLU A 51 -34.54 64.34 54.51
N LEU A 52 -34.98 63.37 55.34
CA LEU A 52 -36.31 63.19 56.00
C LEU A 52 -37.57 63.94 55.48
N ASN A 53 -38.64 63.20 55.12
CA ASN A 53 -39.82 62.88 55.98
C ASN A 53 -41.20 62.73 55.27
N PHE A 54 -41.91 61.68 55.71
CA PHE A 54 -43.35 61.36 55.78
C PHE A 54 -44.41 61.88 54.77
N GLY A 55 -45.14 60.91 54.19
CA GLY A 55 -46.51 61.06 53.70
C GLY A 55 -47.25 59.71 53.72
N THR A 56 -48.15 59.55 54.69
CA THR A 56 -48.98 58.38 55.00
C THR A 56 -50.23 58.26 54.13
N SER A 57 -50.54 57.06 53.60
CA SER A 57 -51.91 56.48 53.55
C SER A 57 -51.96 55.11 52.86
N PHE A 58 -52.44 54.09 53.57
CA PHE A 58 -52.80 52.74 53.09
C PHE A 58 -54.02 52.77 52.13
N PRO A 59 -54.18 51.79 51.21
CA PRO A 59 -54.99 50.61 51.54
C PRO A 59 -54.49 49.26 50.97
N GLU A 60 -54.65 48.22 51.80
CA GLU A 60 -54.98 46.80 51.56
C GLU A 60 -54.42 45.93 50.39
N PRO A 61 -54.34 44.59 50.60
CA PRO A 61 -53.54 43.70 49.78
C PRO A 61 -54.32 43.19 48.56
N HIS A 62 -53.91 43.61 47.36
CA HIS A 62 -54.30 42.90 46.14
C HIS A 62 -53.37 41.72 45.89
N ASN A 63 -53.94 40.56 46.19
CA ASN A 63 -53.48 39.21 45.91
C ASN A 63 -53.23 39.01 44.40
N THR A 64 -52.03 39.31 43.91
CA THR A 64 -51.63 38.99 42.53
C THR A 64 -51.01 37.59 42.50
N ARG A 65 -51.84 36.66 42.04
CA ARG A 65 -51.56 35.26 41.70
C ARG A 65 -50.13 35.03 41.17
N LEU A 66 -49.29 34.41 41.99
CA LEU A 66 -48.18 33.55 41.56
C LEU A 66 -48.75 32.28 40.92
N PHE A 67 -49.34 32.40 39.73
CA PHE A 67 -49.65 31.26 38.88
C PHE A 67 -49.18 31.59 37.46
N GLY A 68 -47.92 31.26 37.19
CA GLY A 68 -47.31 31.25 35.87
C GLY A 68 -45.95 30.58 36.00
N ASP A 69 -45.70 29.35 35.56
CA ASP A 69 -46.50 28.43 34.78
C ASP A 69 -46.01 27.03 35.19
N GLU A 70 -46.83 26.29 35.95
CA GLU A 70 -46.45 24.97 36.46
C GLU A 70 -46.18 23.99 35.30
N ARG A 71 -46.75 24.25 34.11
CA ARG A 71 -46.43 23.50 32.88
C ARG A 71 -45.06 23.88 32.35
N ALA A 72 -44.68 25.16 32.36
CA ALA A 72 -43.33 25.58 31.97
C ALA A 72 -42.27 24.96 32.89
N ALA A 73 -42.48 24.97 34.21
CA ALA A 73 -41.56 24.34 35.17
C ALA A 73 -41.43 22.81 34.94
N LYS A 74 -42.56 22.10 34.75
CA LYS A 74 -42.56 20.67 34.38
C LYS A 74 -41.87 20.43 33.04
N MET A 75 -42.09 21.29 32.06
CA MET A 75 -41.47 21.22 30.74
C MET A 75 -39.95 21.42 30.83
N TYR A 76 -39.46 22.39 31.61
CA TYR A 76 -38.03 22.56 31.88
C TYR A 76 -37.41 21.34 32.56
N ILE A 77 -38.07 20.74 33.54
CA ILE A 77 -37.62 19.50 34.19
C ILE A 77 -37.51 18.36 33.15
N TRP A 78 -38.51 18.19 32.28
CA TRP A 78 -38.45 17.19 31.21
C TRP A 78 -37.31 17.46 30.21
N PHE A 79 -37.08 18.72 29.82
CA PHE A 79 -35.94 19.08 28.96
C PHE A 79 -34.60 18.79 29.64
N THR A 80 -34.44 19.09 30.93
CA THR A 80 -33.21 18.80 31.67
C THR A 80 -33.00 17.30 31.83
N VAL A 81 -34.04 16.53 32.11
CA VAL A 81 -33.97 15.05 32.20
C VAL A 81 -33.63 14.45 30.84
N LEU A 82 -34.27 14.90 29.75
CA LEU A 82 -33.95 14.45 28.40
C LEU A 82 -32.52 14.81 27.98
N ALA A 83 -32.06 16.02 28.31
CA ALA A 83 -30.68 16.44 28.07
C ALA A 83 -29.68 15.60 28.88
N GLY A 84 -29.98 15.31 30.16
CA GLY A 84 -29.19 14.42 31.00
C GLY A 84 -29.12 13.00 30.46
N LEU A 85 -30.26 12.42 30.06
CA LEU A 85 -30.33 11.10 29.43
C LEU A 85 -29.59 11.06 28.10
N ALA A 86 -29.66 12.13 27.30
CA ALA A 86 -28.91 12.26 26.06
C ALA A 86 -27.40 12.32 26.32
N LEU A 87 -26.94 13.06 27.33
CA LEU A 87 -25.54 13.12 27.73
C LEU A 87 -25.02 11.78 28.27
N VAL A 88 -25.79 11.09 29.10
CA VAL A 88 -25.45 9.75 29.62
C VAL A 88 -25.40 8.75 28.48
N SER A 89 -26.39 8.77 27.58
CA SER A 89 -26.45 7.90 26.41
C SER A 89 -25.30 8.17 25.44
N PHE A 90 -24.96 9.45 25.20
CA PHE A 90 -23.81 9.85 24.40
C PHE A 90 -22.48 9.39 25.04
N SER A 91 -22.33 9.57 26.35
CA SER A 91 -21.15 9.08 27.08
C SER A 91 -21.05 7.55 27.02
N PHE A 92 -22.15 6.84 27.24
CA PHE A 92 -22.21 5.39 27.15
C PHE A 92 -21.85 4.90 25.75
N LEU A 93 -22.44 5.49 24.70
CA LEU A 93 -22.10 5.16 23.31
C LEU A 93 -20.64 5.45 22.99
N LYS A 94 -20.09 6.57 23.47
CA LYS A 94 -18.68 6.93 23.25
C LYS A 94 -17.72 5.98 23.97
N THR A 95 -18.08 5.50 25.17
CA THR A 95 -17.23 4.58 25.94
C THR A 95 -17.33 3.14 25.43
N CYS A 96 -18.53 2.65 25.12
CA CYS A 96 -18.74 1.27 24.66
C CYS A 96 -18.48 1.09 23.16
N PHE A 97 -18.67 2.14 22.36
CA PHE A 97 -18.51 2.13 20.90
C PHE A 97 -17.68 3.33 20.42
N PRO A 98 -16.37 3.39 20.76
CA PRO A 98 -15.53 4.55 20.48
C PRO A 98 -15.39 4.89 18.99
N HIS A 99 -15.68 3.93 18.10
CA HIS A 99 -15.59 4.09 16.64
C HIS A 99 -16.94 4.07 15.92
N LEU A 100 -18.06 4.24 16.65
CA LEU A 100 -19.40 4.14 16.06
C LEU A 100 -19.59 5.11 14.89
N HIS A 101 -19.07 6.33 15.00
CA HIS A 101 -19.19 7.34 13.96
C HIS A 101 -18.42 6.93 12.69
N GLU A 102 -17.18 6.47 12.83
CA GLU A 102 -16.36 5.97 11.72
C GLU A 102 -16.99 4.75 11.07
N ASP A 103 -17.52 3.82 11.88
CA ASP A 103 -18.22 2.61 11.41
C ASP A 103 -19.47 3.00 10.59
N CYS A 104 -20.30 3.93 11.09
CA CYS A 104 -21.47 4.44 10.38
C CYS A 104 -21.09 5.15 9.08
N ALA A 105 -20.10 6.03 9.09
CA ALA A 105 -19.64 6.76 7.90
C ALA A 105 -19.10 5.79 6.83
N TYR A 106 -18.31 4.79 7.25
CA TYR A 106 -17.80 3.74 6.38
C TYR A 106 -18.92 2.90 5.79
N ILE A 107 -19.87 2.45 6.60
CA ILE A 107 -21.00 1.62 6.17
C ILE A 107 -21.88 2.38 5.18
N LEU A 108 -22.24 3.64 5.46
CA LEU A 108 -23.06 4.46 4.57
C LEU A 108 -22.37 4.66 3.22
N THR A 109 -21.07 4.94 3.23
CA THR A 109 -20.27 5.08 2.00
C THR A 109 -20.24 3.76 1.23
N SER A 110 -19.96 2.64 1.91
CA SER A 110 -19.92 1.31 1.32
C SER A 110 -21.26 0.88 0.72
N LEU A 111 -22.38 1.19 1.38
CA LEU A 111 -23.73 0.91 0.87
C LEU A 111 -24.04 1.72 -0.39
N LYS A 112 -23.74 3.03 -0.41
CA LYS A 112 -23.92 3.87 -1.61
C LYS A 112 -23.13 3.32 -2.79
N LEU A 113 -21.87 2.94 -2.55
CA LEU A 113 -20.99 2.35 -3.56
C LEU A 113 -21.49 0.98 -4.03
N CYS A 114 -21.99 0.15 -3.11
CA CYS A 114 -22.57 -1.16 -3.42
C CYS A 114 -23.82 -1.03 -4.30
N LEU A 115 -24.74 -0.11 -3.99
CA LEU A 115 -25.92 0.16 -4.80
C LEU A 115 -25.54 0.61 -6.22
N ARG A 116 -24.53 1.49 -6.33
CA ARG A 116 -23.97 1.92 -7.62
C ARG A 116 -23.39 0.74 -8.40
N LEU A 117 -22.62 -0.14 -7.75
CA LEU A 117 -22.09 -1.33 -8.39
C LEU A 117 -23.21 -2.27 -8.86
N ILE A 118 -24.23 -2.53 -8.04
CA ILE A 118 -25.38 -3.37 -8.41
C ILE A 118 -26.06 -2.82 -9.68
N LYS A 119 -26.23 -1.50 -9.78
CA LYS A 119 -26.74 -0.85 -11.00
C LYS A 119 -25.84 -1.16 -12.21
N TYR A 120 -24.52 -1.03 -12.07
CA TYR A 120 -23.57 -1.32 -13.15
C TYR A 120 -23.55 -2.79 -13.55
N LYS A 121 -23.64 -3.73 -12.59
CA LYS A 121 -23.71 -5.17 -12.87
C LYS A 121 -24.94 -5.54 -13.71
N LYS A 122 -26.05 -4.81 -13.53
CA LYS A 122 -27.33 -5.04 -14.24
C LYS A 122 -27.43 -4.28 -15.56
N SER A 123 -26.51 -3.35 -15.84
CA SER A 123 -26.56 -2.54 -17.07
C SER A 123 -26.27 -3.39 -18.30
N LYS A 124 -27.09 -3.23 -19.34
CA LYS A 124 -26.92 -3.86 -20.67
C LYS A 124 -26.94 -2.76 -21.74
N PRO A 125 -25.87 -2.59 -22.54
CA PRO A 125 -24.59 -3.31 -22.48
C PRO A 125 -23.85 -3.03 -21.16
N PHE A 126 -22.92 -3.93 -20.78
CA PHE A 126 -22.16 -3.83 -19.54
C PHE A 126 -21.48 -2.45 -19.39
N TYR A 127 -21.62 -1.85 -18.20
CA TYR A 127 -21.00 -0.58 -17.85
C TYR A 127 -19.67 -0.83 -17.12
N SER A 128 -18.57 -0.67 -17.84
CA SER A 128 -17.20 -0.88 -17.38
C SER A 128 -16.58 0.41 -16.83
N VAL A 129 -15.40 0.31 -16.20
CA VAL A 129 -14.65 1.51 -15.79
C VAL A 129 -14.21 2.35 -16.99
N LEU A 130 -14.04 1.73 -18.17
CA LEU A 130 -13.84 2.48 -19.41
C LEU A 130 -15.05 3.37 -19.73
N ASP A 131 -16.28 2.86 -19.60
CA ASP A 131 -17.48 3.66 -19.83
C ASP A 131 -17.55 4.86 -18.88
N HIS A 132 -17.20 4.64 -17.60
CA HIS A 132 -17.12 5.71 -16.60
C HIS A 132 -16.05 6.76 -16.94
N PHE A 133 -14.88 6.33 -17.42
CA PHE A 133 -13.86 7.24 -17.92
C PHE A 133 -14.37 8.06 -19.12
N LEU A 134 -15.01 7.43 -20.10
CA LEU A 134 -15.55 8.10 -21.28
C LEU A 134 -16.65 9.12 -20.92
N ASP A 135 -17.49 8.81 -19.93
CA ASP A 135 -18.48 9.76 -19.41
C ASP A 135 -17.80 10.95 -18.72
N ALA A 136 -16.72 10.71 -17.97
CA ALA A 136 -15.91 11.78 -17.37
C ALA A 136 -15.22 12.65 -18.43
N VAL A 137 -14.72 12.06 -19.52
CA VAL A 137 -14.14 12.80 -20.66
C VAL A 137 -15.17 13.73 -21.28
N LYS A 138 -16.41 13.27 -21.51
CA LYS A 138 -17.48 14.11 -22.05
C LYS A 138 -17.85 15.26 -21.11
N LYS A 139 -17.87 14.99 -19.81
CA LYS A 139 -18.27 15.97 -18.79
C LYS A 139 -17.19 17.00 -18.48
N HIS A 140 -15.92 16.58 -18.49
CA HIS A 140 -14.77 17.37 -18.03
C HIS A 140 -13.56 17.22 -18.96
N PRO A 141 -13.68 17.52 -20.28
CA PRO A 141 -12.62 17.22 -21.25
C PRO A 141 -11.33 17.99 -21.01
N SER A 142 -11.40 19.19 -20.44
CA SER A 142 -10.26 20.07 -20.15
C SER A 142 -9.67 19.89 -18.75
N LYS A 143 -10.27 19.04 -17.89
CA LYS A 143 -9.70 18.78 -16.57
C LYS A 143 -8.39 18.02 -16.73
N ILE A 144 -7.35 18.41 -15.97
CA ILE A 144 -6.08 17.68 -15.94
C ILE A 144 -6.31 16.31 -15.29
N LEU A 145 -6.02 15.25 -16.03
CA LEU A 145 -5.99 13.88 -15.52
C LEU A 145 -4.59 13.51 -15.05
N LEU A 146 -3.54 13.93 -15.75
CA LEU A 146 -2.18 13.47 -15.49
C LEU A 146 -1.16 14.61 -15.54
N HIS A 147 -0.33 14.73 -14.51
CA HIS A 147 0.95 15.43 -14.57
C HIS A 147 2.08 14.40 -14.68
N PHE A 148 3.00 14.61 -15.60
CA PHE A 148 4.20 13.80 -15.77
C PHE A 148 5.35 14.63 -16.31
N GLU A 149 6.48 14.67 -15.60
CA GLU A 149 7.72 15.33 -16.01
C GLU A 149 7.52 16.77 -16.55
N GLY A 150 6.66 17.55 -15.86
CA GLY A 150 6.37 18.95 -16.21
C GLY A 150 5.32 19.14 -17.32
N ARG A 151 4.76 18.06 -17.87
CA ARG A 151 3.66 18.10 -18.83
C ARG A 151 2.34 17.74 -18.17
N GLU A 152 1.28 18.35 -18.68
CA GLU A 152 -0.10 18.13 -18.27
C GLU A 152 -0.86 17.45 -19.39
N TYR A 153 -1.66 16.45 -19.04
CA TYR A 153 -2.57 15.76 -19.96
C TYR A 153 -3.98 15.81 -19.39
N THR A 154 -4.88 16.37 -20.19
CA THR A 154 -6.30 16.45 -19.89
C THR A 154 -7.00 15.11 -20.12
N TYR A 155 -8.19 14.93 -19.53
CA TYR A 155 -9.06 13.79 -19.83
C TYR A 155 -9.30 13.63 -21.34
N GLY A 156 -9.58 14.73 -22.05
CA GLY A 156 -9.80 14.72 -23.49
C GLY A 156 -8.57 14.31 -24.30
N GLU A 157 -7.37 14.72 -23.90
CA GLU A 157 -6.13 14.31 -24.57
C GLU A 157 -5.84 12.83 -24.37
N VAL A 158 -6.01 12.31 -23.15
CA VAL A 158 -5.83 10.88 -22.86
C VAL A 158 -6.84 10.04 -23.67
N ASP A 159 -8.08 10.52 -23.84
CA ASP A 159 -9.07 9.85 -24.67
C ASP A 159 -8.68 9.82 -26.16
N ARG A 160 -8.25 10.98 -26.71
CA ARG A 160 -7.78 11.07 -28.09
C ARG A 160 -6.58 10.17 -28.36
N GLN A 161 -5.59 10.16 -27.46
CA GLN A 161 -4.42 9.27 -27.59
C GLN A 161 -4.83 7.80 -27.53
N SER A 162 -5.77 7.44 -26.65
CA SER A 162 -6.24 6.05 -26.57
C SER A 162 -7.09 5.62 -27.77
N ASN A 163 -7.80 6.54 -28.43
CA ASN A 163 -8.45 6.27 -29.73
C ASN A 163 -7.41 5.94 -30.81
N LYS A 164 -6.34 6.72 -30.88
CA LYS A 164 -5.22 6.49 -31.80
C LYS A 164 -4.56 5.13 -31.56
N VAL A 165 -4.27 4.79 -30.30
CA VAL A 165 -3.70 3.48 -29.96
C VAL A 165 -4.62 2.33 -30.35
N ALA A 166 -5.91 2.41 -30.01
CA ALA A 166 -6.87 1.37 -30.36
C ALA A 166 -6.94 1.13 -31.88
N ARG A 167 -6.96 2.21 -32.68
CA ARG A 167 -6.99 2.11 -34.15
C ARG A 167 -5.69 1.54 -34.71
N ALA A 168 -4.54 1.99 -34.22
CA ALA A 168 -3.24 1.45 -34.65
C ALA A 168 -3.12 -0.04 -34.34
N LEU A 169 -3.43 -0.48 -33.11
CA LEU A 169 -3.36 -1.89 -32.74
C LEU A 169 -4.37 -2.75 -33.51
N ARG A 170 -5.57 -2.22 -33.80
CA ARG A 170 -6.55 -2.92 -34.62
C ARG A 170 -6.09 -3.05 -36.08
N ALA A 171 -5.43 -2.04 -36.63
CA ALA A 171 -4.93 -2.07 -38.01
C ALA A 171 -3.71 -2.99 -38.16
N GLU A 172 -2.73 -2.83 -37.28
CA GLU A 172 -1.44 -3.52 -37.37
C GLU A 172 -1.51 -4.94 -36.83
N ALA A 173 -2.12 -5.12 -35.65
CA ALA A 173 -2.11 -6.39 -34.91
C ALA A 173 -3.44 -7.16 -35.03
N ARG A 174 -4.42 -6.61 -35.76
CA ARG A 174 -5.74 -7.23 -36.00
C ARG A 174 -6.48 -7.65 -34.72
N LEU A 175 -6.26 -6.92 -33.63
CA LEU A 175 -6.91 -7.19 -32.35
C LEU A 175 -8.43 -7.09 -32.46
N LYS A 176 -9.11 -8.04 -31.81
CA LYS A 176 -10.57 -8.08 -31.66
C LYS A 176 -10.96 -8.35 -30.21
N GLU A 177 -12.22 -8.12 -29.90
CA GLU A 177 -12.81 -8.43 -28.60
C GLU A 177 -12.42 -9.83 -28.11
N GLY A 178 -12.00 -9.92 -26.85
CA GLY A 178 -11.57 -11.16 -26.21
C GLY A 178 -10.09 -11.53 -26.40
N ASP A 179 -9.36 -10.87 -27.31
CA ASP A 179 -7.91 -11.05 -27.40
C ASP A 179 -7.19 -10.49 -26.15
N THR A 180 -5.95 -10.95 -25.94
CA THR A 180 -5.10 -10.50 -24.83
C THR A 180 -3.83 -9.83 -25.36
N VAL A 181 -3.52 -8.66 -24.80
CA VAL A 181 -2.32 -7.88 -25.11
C VAL A 181 -1.41 -7.84 -23.89
N ALA A 182 -0.17 -8.27 -24.05
CA ALA A 182 0.86 -8.10 -23.02
C ALA A 182 1.43 -6.68 -23.07
N LEU A 183 1.31 -5.95 -21.96
CA LEU A 183 1.86 -4.60 -21.79
C LEU A 183 3.15 -4.69 -20.99
N PHE A 184 4.28 -4.47 -21.66
CA PHE A 184 5.61 -4.42 -21.06
C PHE A 184 6.10 -2.98 -21.03
N LEU A 185 5.43 -2.17 -20.21
CA LEU A 185 5.54 -0.71 -20.23
C LEU A 185 6.07 -0.17 -18.91
N THR A 186 6.95 0.83 -18.99
CA THR A 186 7.41 1.60 -17.82
C THR A 186 6.34 2.61 -17.37
N ASN A 187 6.53 3.20 -16.19
CA ASN A 187 5.62 4.22 -15.65
C ASN A 187 5.73 5.51 -16.47
N GLU A 188 4.94 5.56 -17.53
CA GLU A 188 4.83 6.70 -18.44
C GLU A 188 3.37 6.98 -18.77
N PRO A 189 3.04 8.20 -19.22
CA PRO A 189 1.70 8.53 -19.71
C PRO A 189 1.18 7.54 -20.76
N CYS A 190 2.08 7.01 -21.60
CA CYS A 190 1.74 6.04 -22.63
C CYS A 190 1.15 4.74 -22.11
N PHE A 191 1.45 4.34 -20.87
CA PHE A 191 0.82 3.19 -20.23
C PHE A 191 -0.70 3.37 -20.17
N MET A 192 -1.15 4.55 -19.73
CA MET A 192 -2.56 4.83 -19.48
C MET A 192 -3.37 4.76 -20.76
N TRP A 193 -3.01 5.53 -21.79
CA TRP A 193 -3.78 5.52 -23.03
C TRP A 193 -3.59 4.25 -23.87
N THR A 194 -2.48 3.52 -23.69
CA THR A 194 -2.34 2.19 -24.31
C THR A 194 -3.32 1.21 -23.69
N TRP A 195 -3.43 1.16 -22.36
CA TRP A 195 -4.42 0.31 -21.70
C TRP A 195 -5.86 0.72 -22.04
N VAL A 196 -6.18 2.02 -22.00
CA VAL A 196 -7.51 2.51 -22.39
C VAL A 196 -7.82 2.12 -23.84
N GLY A 197 -6.84 2.21 -24.75
CA GLY A 197 -6.97 1.79 -26.14
C GLY A 197 -7.27 0.29 -26.28
N VAL A 198 -6.54 -0.57 -25.55
CA VAL A 198 -6.79 -2.01 -25.48
C VAL A 198 -8.20 -2.31 -24.94
N ALA A 199 -8.63 -1.61 -23.89
CA ALA A 199 -9.97 -1.76 -23.32
C ALA A 199 -11.09 -1.30 -24.29
N LYS A 200 -10.84 -0.27 -25.13
CA LYS A 200 -11.78 0.17 -26.17
C LYS A 200 -12.04 -0.89 -27.23
N LEU A 201 -11.09 -1.80 -27.45
CA LEU A 201 -11.21 -2.95 -28.35
C LEU A 201 -11.83 -4.19 -27.68
N GLY A 202 -12.24 -4.11 -26.41
CA GLY A 202 -12.77 -5.27 -25.67
C GLY A 202 -11.71 -6.34 -25.38
N CYS A 203 -10.43 -5.98 -25.46
CA CYS A 203 -9.31 -6.86 -25.18
C CYS A 203 -8.92 -6.81 -23.70
N SER A 204 -8.35 -7.90 -23.18
CA SER A 204 -7.74 -7.92 -21.85
C SER A 204 -6.25 -7.56 -21.92
N ALA A 205 -5.69 -7.05 -20.82
CA ALA A 205 -4.28 -6.68 -20.75
C ALA A 205 -3.50 -7.50 -19.71
N ALA A 206 -2.37 -8.09 -20.12
CA ALA A 206 -1.42 -8.71 -19.19
C ALA A 206 -0.33 -7.72 -18.83
N LEU A 207 -0.23 -7.33 -17.56
CA LEU A 207 0.67 -6.27 -17.11
C LEU A 207 2.02 -6.87 -16.69
N LEU A 208 3.01 -6.80 -17.57
CA LEU A 208 4.30 -7.43 -17.37
C LEU A 208 5.23 -6.57 -16.51
N ASN A 209 5.92 -7.21 -15.57
CA ASN A 209 6.90 -6.54 -14.70
C ASN A 209 8.15 -6.19 -15.50
N VAL A 210 8.48 -4.91 -15.61
CA VAL A 210 9.61 -4.37 -16.40
C VAL A 210 11.00 -4.90 -16.02
N ASN A 211 11.15 -5.51 -14.84
CA ASN A 211 12.41 -6.07 -14.36
C ASN A 211 12.63 -7.53 -14.76
N ILE A 212 11.61 -8.22 -15.30
CA ILE A 212 11.76 -9.62 -15.72
C ILE A 212 12.52 -9.72 -17.04
N ARG A 213 13.26 -10.81 -17.21
CA ARG A 213 14.13 -11.07 -18.36
C ARG A 213 14.03 -12.52 -18.81
N SER A 214 14.48 -12.78 -20.04
CA SER A 214 14.71 -14.11 -20.60
C SER A 214 13.57 -15.13 -20.30
N LYS A 215 13.88 -16.28 -19.69
CA LYS A 215 12.91 -17.35 -19.37
C LYS A 215 11.74 -16.88 -18.50
N SER A 216 11.97 -15.95 -17.58
CA SER A 216 10.90 -15.43 -16.71
C SER A 216 9.92 -14.56 -17.48
N LEU A 217 10.42 -13.78 -18.45
CA LEU A 217 9.58 -12.98 -19.36
C LEU A 217 8.73 -13.89 -20.26
N LEU A 218 9.35 -14.92 -20.87
CA LEU A 218 8.63 -15.92 -21.68
C LEU A 218 7.56 -16.66 -20.87
N HIS A 219 7.87 -17.05 -19.63
CA HIS A 219 6.90 -17.70 -18.75
C HIS A 219 5.71 -16.79 -18.45
N CYS A 220 5.94 -15.52 -18.13
CA CYS A 220 4.85 -14.59 -17.85
C CYS A 220 3.95 -14.45 -19.07
N PHE A 221 4.54 -14.31 -20.26
CA PHE A 221 3.81 -14.21 -21.50
C PHE A 221 2.95 -15.46 -21.78
N SER A 222 3.53 -16.66 -21.66
CA SER A 222 2.82 -17.92 -21.97
C SER A 222 1.65 -18.21 -21.02
N CYS A 223 1.65 -17.65 -19.81
CA CYS A 223 0.56 -17.87 -18.85
C CYS A 223 -0.77 -17.19 -19.23
N CYS A 224 -0.76 -16.19 -20.11
CA CYS A 224 -1.93 -15.33 -20.37
C CYS A 224 -2.52 -15.44 -21.78
N ALA A 225 -2.02 -16.37 -22.61
CA ALA A 225 -2.46 -16.55 -24.00
C ALA A 225 -2.46 -15.25 -24.85
N ALA A 226 -1.58 -14.31 -24.51
CA ALA A 226 -1.40 -13.08 -25.28
C ALA A 226 -0.91 -13.39 -26.69
N LYS A 227 -1.36 -12.61 -27.68
CA LYS A 227 -0.93 -12.71 -29.09
C LYS A 227 -0.04 -11.55 -29.52
N VAL A 228 -0.05 -10.49 -28.71
CA VAL A 228 0.61 -9.22 -29.00
C VAL A 228 1.34 -8.79 -27.74
N ILE A 229 2.57 -8.32 -27.89
CA ILE A 229 3.30 -7.60 -26.84
C ILE A 229 3.58 -6.18 -27.30
N VAL A 230 3.27 -5.21 -26.43
CA VAL A 230 3.58 -3.80 -26.62
C VAL A 230 4.56 -3.38 -25.53
N ALA A 231 5.73 -2.88 -25.92
CA ALA A 231 6.81 -2.54 -24.99
C ALA A 231 7.29 -1.09 -25.12
N SER A 232 7.76 -0.52 -24.01
CA SER A 232 8.48 0.75 -24.00
C SER A 232 9.85 0.60 -24.69
N LYS A 233 10.35 1.67 -25.34
CA LYS A 233 11.66 1.67 -26.01
C LYS A 233 12.80 1.20 -25.10
N GLU A 234 12.79 1.61 -23.84
CA GLU A 234 13.78 1.25 -22.82
C GLU A 234 13.90 -0.26 -22.56
N LEU A 235 12.90 -1.05 -22.98
CA LEU A 235 12.82 -2.50 -22.75
C LEU A 235 13.14 -3.32 -24.02
N GLU A 236 13.63 -2.67 -25.08
CA GLU A 236 14.00 -3.30 -26.35
C GLU A 236 14.99 -4.47 -26.16
N GLY A 237 16.05 -4.29 -25.37
CA GLY A 237 17.04 -5.36 -25.12
C GLY A 237 16.43 -6.59 -24.42
N ALA A 238 15.48 -6.38 -23.51
CA ALA A 238 14.78 -7.48 -22.84
C ALA A 238 13.86 -8.26 -23.80
N LEU A 239 13.30 -7.59 -24.80
CA LEU A 239 12.54 -8.24 -25.86
C LEU A 239 13.44 -9.02 -26.81
N GLU A 240 14.61 -8.47 -27.16
CA GLU A 240 15.58 -9.13 -28.04
C GLU A 240 15.96 -10.52 -27.53
N GLU A 241 16.21 -10.65 -26.23
CA GLU A 241 16.54 -11.93 -25.57
C GLU A 241 15.50 -13.04 -25.80
N VAL A 242 14.23 -12.67 -25.99
CA VAL A 242 13.10 -13.61 -26.08
C VAL A 242 12.45 -13.64 -27.46
N LEU A 243 12.86 -12.74 -28.35
CA LEU A 243 12.29 -12.54 -29.68
C LEU A 243 12.27 -13.82 -30.55
N PRO A 244 13.33 -14.67 -30.56
CA PRO A 244 13.28 -15.91 -31.35
C PRO A 244 12.09 -16.79 -30.99
N THR A 245 11.87 -17.03 -29.70
CA THR A 245 10.74 -17.84 -29.22
C THR A 245 9.40 -17.16 -29.45
N LEU A 246 9.31 -15.83 -29.29
CA LEU A 246 8.08 -15.09 -29.59
C LEU A 246 7.70 -15.21 -31.08
N ARG A 247 8.70 -15.16 -31.99
CA ARG A 247 8.48 -15.33 -33.43
C ARG A 247 8.04 -16.74 -33.79
N GLU A 248 8.67 -17.76 -33.23
CA GLU A 248 8.28 -19.16 -33.41
C GLU A 248 6.82 -19.40 -32.99
N GLN A 249 6.36 -18.69 -31.96
CA GLN A 249 4.98 -18.74 -31.47
C GLN A 249 4.00 -17.84 -32.24
N GLY A 250 4.46 -17.13 -33.29
CA GLY A 250 3.63 -16.24 -34.09
C GLY A 250 3.16 -14.98 -33.35
N ILE A 251 3.89 -14.56 -32.31
CA ILE A 251 3.56 -13.39 -31.50
C ILE A 251 3.99 -12.11 -32.20
N SER A 252 3.08 -11.14 -32.27
CA SER A 252 3.38 -9.81 -32.80
C SER A 252 4.03 -8.93 -31.74
N VAL A 253 5.24 -8.45 -32.01
CA VAL A 253 6.03 -7.64 -31.08
C VAL A 253 6.03 -6.18 -31.56
N TYR A 254 5.58 -5.27 -30.71
CA TYR A 254 5.52 -3.84 -30.98
C TYR A 254 6.31 -3.04 -29.95
N LEU A 255 7.09 -2.08 -30.43
CA LEU A 255 7.83 -1.12 -29.64
C LEU A 255 7.20 0.27 -29.75
N LEU A 256 6.94 0.92 -28.61
CA LEU A 256 6.53 2.32 -28.54
C LEU A 256 7.73 3.23 -28.82
N SER A 257 8.14 3.23 -30.08
CA SER A 257 9.22 4.03 -30.65
C SER A 257 8.91 4.31 -32.12
N GLU A 258 9.49 5.38 -32.67
CA GLU A 258 9.48 5.64 -34.11
C GLU A 258 10.56 4.85 -34.85
N THR A 259 11.57 4.36 -34.12
CA THR A 259 12.69 3.60 -34.68
C THR A 259 12.96 2.33 -33.87
N CYS A 260 13.32 1.27 -34.57
CA CYS A 260 13.75 -0.01 -34.03
C CYS A 260 14.82 -0.58 -34.95
N SER A 261 15.96 -0.98 -34.40
CA SER A 261 17.06 -1.59 -35.16
C SER A 261 16.96 -3.11 -35.24
N ILE A 262 16.05 -3.71 -34.48
CA ILE A 262 15.93 -5.17 -34.33
C ILE A 262 14.87 -5.70 -35.28
N GLN A 263 15.31 -6.51 -36.24
CA GLN A 263 14.39 -7.17 -37.18
C GLN A 263 13.41 -8.07 -36.42
N GLY A 264 12.11 -7.89 -36.62
CA GLY A 264 11.05 -8.66 -35.96
C GLY A 264 10.31 -7.95 -34.86
N ILE A 265 10.78 -6.77 -34.48
CA ILE A 265 10.09 -5.85 -33.59
C ILE A 265 9.57 -4.70 -34.44
N ASN A 266 8.25 -4.55 -34.50
CA ASN A 266 7.60 -3.49 -35.27
C ASN A 266 7.53 -2.20 -34.46
N THR A 267 7.69 -1.04 -35.09
CA THR A 267 7.42 0.25 -34.47
C THR A 267 5.92 0.52 -34.43
N LEU A 268 5.45 1.15 -33.35
CA LEU A 268 4.03 1.47 -33.19
C LEU A 268 3.76 2.97 -33.03
N SER A 269 4.73 3.77 -32.58
CA SER A 269 4.51 5.21 -32.34
C SER A 269 4.18 5.97 -33.62
N ASP A 270 4.82 5.62 -34.75
CA ASP A 270 4.52 6.24 -36.05
C ASP A 270 3.08 5.92 -36.49
N LYS A 271 2.62 4.70 -36.27
CA LYS A 271 1.24 4.26 -36.57
C LYS A 271 0.22 4.95 -35.68
N ILE A 272 0.51 5.06 -34.38
CA ILE A 272 -0.33 5.77 -33.43
C ILE A 272 -0.47 7.24 -33.84
N SER A 273 0.63 7.92 -34.18
CA SER A 273 0.60 9.35 -34.53
C SER A 273 -0.32 9.65 -35.73
N LYS A 274 -0.30 8.78 -36.74
CA LYS A 274 -1.06 8.85 -38.00
C LYS A 274 -2.50 8.36 -37.87
N ALA A 275 -2.83 7.60 -36.84
CA ALA A 275 -4.18 7.11 -36.62
C ALA A 275 -5.13 8.27 -36.28
N SER A 276 -6.40 8.11 -36.66
CA SER A 276 -7.49 9.03 -36.26
C SER A 276 -7.68 9.00 -34.74
N ASP A 277 -7.98 10.15 -34.14
CA ASP A 277 -8.35 10.29 -32.73
C ASP A 277 -9.87 10.27 -32.51
N GLU A 278 -10.66 10.02 -33.56
CA GLU A 278 -12.12 9.92 -33.45
C GLU A 278 -12.54 8.79 -32.51
N PRO A 279 -13.58 8.98 -31.69
CA PRO A 279 -14.10 7.95 -30.78
C PRO A 279 -14.37 6.62 -31.49
N LEU A 280 -14.06 5.52 -30.81
CA LEU A 280 -14.38 4.18 -31.31
C LEU A 280 -15.82 3.77 -30.93
N PRO A 281 -16.53 3.03 -31.80
CA PRO A 281 -17.87 2.54 -31.49
C PRO A 281 -17.84 1.53 -30.35
N ARG A 282 -18.88 1.56 -29.51
CA ARG A 282 -19.03 0.64 -28.37
C ARG A 282 -19.18 -0.83 -28.81
N ASP A 283 -19.60 -1.07 -30.05
CA ASP A 283 -19.81 -2.42 -30.60
C ASP A 283 -18.55 -3.28 -30.63
N LEU A 284 -17.36 -2.66 -30.61
CA LEU A 284 -16.07 -3.37 -30.52
C LEU A 284 -15.87 -4.11 -29.19
N ARG A 285 -16.76 -3.90 -28.22
CA ARG A 285 -16.71 -4.50 -26.87
C ARG A 285 -18.11 -4.84 -26.36
N ALA A 286 -19.04 -5.16 -27.26
CA ALA A 286 -20.45 -5.39 -26.91
C ALA A 286 -20.68 -6.66 -26.07
N ASN A 287 -19.82 -7.67 -26.21
CA ASN A 287 -19.91 -8.96 -25.53
C ASN A 287 -19.09 -9.03 -24.24
N VAL A 288 -18.26 -8.01 -23.95
CA VAL A 288 -17.58 -7.88 -22.66
C VAL A 288 -18.61 -7.82 -21.54
N THR A 289 -18.47 -8.70 -20.56
CA THR A 289 -19.34 -8.77 -19.39
C THR A 289 -18.56 -8.40 -18.13
N ILE A 290 -19.28 -8.22 -17.02
CA ILE A 290 -18.65 -7.99 -15.71
C ILE A 290 -17.73 -9.16 -15.27
N ARG A 291 -17.96 -10.37 -15.81
CA ARG A 291 -17.18 -11.57 -15.52
C ARG A 291 -16.03 -11.79 -16.49
N SER A 292 -15.99 -11.06 -17.60
CA SER A 292 -14.87 -11.13 -18.55
C SER A 292 -13.57 -10.71 -17.87
N THR A 293 -12.48 -11.39 -18.24
CA THR A 293 -11.12 -11.02 -17.80
C THR A 293 -10.77 -9.66 -18.36
N ALA A 294 -10.36 -8.75 -17.47
CA ALA A 294 -9.93 -7.42 -17.85
C ALA A 294 -8.41 -7.29 -17.78
N LEU A 295 -7.78 -7.91 -16.77
CA LEU A 295 -6.34 -7.86 -16.58
C LEU A 295 -5.78 -9.22 -16.15
N TYR A 296 -4.52 -9.45 -16.51
CA TYR A 296 -3.65 -10.41 -15.83
C TYR A 296 -2.58 -9.63 -15.07
N ILE A 297 -2.50 -9.86 -13.76
CA ILE A 297 -1.51 -9.23 -12.89
C ILE A 297 -0.66 -10.31 -12.25
N TYR A 298 0.66 -10.18 -12.37
CA TYR A 298 1.58 -11.21 -11.93
C TYR A 298 1.89 -11.11 -10.44
N THR A 299 1.83 -12.24 -9.76
CA THR A 299 2.18 -12.39 -8.35
C THR A 299 3.44 -13.22 -8.21
N SER A 300 4.25 -12.94 -7.18
CA SER A 300 5.44 -13.73 -6.88
C SER A 300 5.01 -15.16 -6.53
N GLY A 301 5.47 -16.15 -7.30
CA GLY A 301 5.19 -17.55 -7.04
C GLY A 301 6.12 -18.12 -5.97
N THR A 302 5.58 -18.97 -5.09
CA THR A 302 6.35 -19.81 -4.15
C THR A 302 7.35 -20.74 -4.86
N THR A 303 7.12 -21.03 -6.14
CA THR A 303 7.98 -21.85 -7.02
C THR A 303 9.05 -21.02 -7.76
N GLY A 304 9.19 -19.73 -7.45
CA GLY A 304 10.17 -18.82 -8.07
C GLY A 304 9.69 -18.10 -9.33
N LEU A 305 8.79 -18.70 -10.13
CA LEU A 305 8.24 -18.08 -11.34
C LEU A 305 6.92 -17.30 -11.07
N PRO A 306 6.69 -16.14 -11.72
CA PRO A 306 5.49 -15.34 -11.49
C PRO A 306 4.20 -15.99 -12.01
N LYS A 307 3.10 -15.86 -11.26
CA LYS A 307 1.78 -16.43 -11.61
C LYS A 307 0.81 -15.34 -12.05
N ALA A 308 0.14 -15.52 -13.18
CA ALA A 308 -0.83 -14.58 -13.73
C ALA A 308 -2.18 -14.67 -13.00
N ALA A 309 -2.44 -13.80 -12.03
CA ALA A 309 -3.74 -13.71 -11.38
C ALA A 309 -4.78 -13.14 -12.35
N VAL A 310 -5.93 -13.81 -12.48
CA VAL A 310 -7.02 -13.38 -13.34
C VAL A 310 -7.85 -12.31 -12.65
N VAL A 311 -7.87 -11.09 -13.20
CA VAL A 311 -8.63 -9.96 -12.66
C VAL A 311 -9.77 -9.63 -13.61
N THR A 312 -11.00 -9.89 -13.17
CA THR A 312 -12.22 -9.60 -13.93
C THR A 312 -12.63 -8.14 -13.82
N HIS A 313 -13.52 -7.68 -14.70
CA HIS A 313 -14.12 -6.35 -14.57
C HIS A 313 -14.84 -6.13 -13.23
N GLU A 314 -15.47 -7.17 -12.65
CA GLU A 314 -16.05 -7.09 -11.30
C GLU A 314 -14.99 -6.76 -10.24
N ARG A 315 -13.82 -7.39 -10.34
CA ARG A 315 -12.73 -7.19 -9.40
C ARG A 315 -12.14 -5.79 -9.54
N ILE A 316 -11.98 -5.29 -10.77
CA ILE A 316 -11.57 -3.90 -11.02
C ILE A 316 -12.56 -2.94 -10.35
N TRP A 317 -13.86 -3.10 -10.64
CA TRP A 317 -14.90 -2.26 -10.06
C TRP A 317 -14.89 -2.27 -8.53
N THR A 318 -14.64 -3.42 -7.91
CA THR A 318 -14.60 -3.51 -6.45
C THR A 318 -13.34 -2.84 -5.88
N ALA A 319 -12.19 -3.04 -6.52
CA ALA A 319 -10.90 -2.55 -6.03
C ALA A 319 -10.66 -1.06 -6.28
N CYS A 320 -11.13 -0.48 -7.39
CA CYS A 320 -10.93 0.94 -7.68
C CYS A 320 -11.69 1.86 -6.70
N LEU A 321 -12.74 1.35 -6.05
CA LEU A 321 -13.54 2.08 -5.07
C LEU A 321 -12.86 2.28 -3.71
N ILE A 322 -11.70 1.65 -3.49
CA ILE A 322 -10.92 1.82 -2.26
C ILE A 322 -10.62 3.30 -2.01
N GLN A 323 -10.30 4.08 -3.05
CA GLN A 323 -10.07 5.53 -2.88
C GLN A 323 -11.31 6.25 -2.30
N ALA A 324 -12.50 5.96 -2.82
CA ALA A 324 -13.75 6.53 -2.29
C ALA A 324 -13.95 6.15 -0.82
N ILE A 325 -13.74 4.88 -0.49
CA ILE A 325 -13.88 4.34 0.88
C ILE A 325 -12.88 5.00 1.84
N CYS A 326 -11.67 5.32 1.36
CA CYS A 326 -10.63 6.01 2.14
C CYS A 326 -10.91 7.51 2.35
N GLY A 327 -11.92 8.08 1.68
CA GLY A 327 -12.29 9.50 1.79
C GLY A 327 -11.64 10.40 0.73
N VAL A 328 -11.26 9.85 -0.43
CA VAL A 328 -10.74 10.60 -1.57
C VAL A 328 -11.88 11.21 -2.38
N THR A 329 -11.72 12.45 -2.81
CA THR A 329 -12.70 13.31 -3.49
C THR A 329 -12.16 13.79 -4.84
N SER A 330 -13.03 14.22 -5.76
CA SER A 330 -12.64 14.71 -7.09
C SER A 330 -11.66 15.89 -7.09
N GLU A 331 -11.54 16.58 -5.94
CA GLU A 331 -10.67 17.74 -5.74
C GLU A 331 -9.26 17.36 -5.28
N ASP A 332 -9.02 16.07 -5.02
CA ASP A 332 -7.71 15.60 -4.60
C ASP A 332 -6.73 15.44 -5.76
N VAL A 333 -5.46 15.64 -5.44
CA VAL A 333 -4.32 15.34 -6.31
C VAL A 333 -3.62 14.10 -5.77
N PHE A 334 -3.62 13.03 -6.56
CA PHE A 334 -3.15 11.71 -6.16
C PHE A 334 -1.75 11.42 -6.71
N TYR A 335 -0.79 11.10 -5.85
CA TYR A 335 0.59 10.82 -6.25
C TYR A 335 0.84 9.32 -6.41
N ILE A 336 1.20 8.90 -7.63
CA ILE A 336 1.55 7.53 -7.98
C ILE A 336 3.05 7.45 -8.24
N ASN A 337 3.76 6.81 -7.31
CA ASN A 337 5.18 6.48 -7.39
C ASN A 337 5.43 4.96 -7.46
N LEU A 338 4.36 4.16 -7.46
CA LEU A 338 4.38 2.70 -7.51
C LEU A 338 4.26 2.19 -8.95
N PRO A 339 4.73 0.96 -9.25
CA PRO A 339 4.67 0.43 -10.60
C PRO A 339 3.24 0.22 -11.13
N LEU A 340 2.96 0.72 -12.33
CA LEU A 340 1.68 0.56 -13.02
C LEU A 340 1.44 -0.86 -13.56
N TYR A 341 2.45 -1.75 -13.52
CA TYR A 341 2.22 -3.17 -13.80
C TYR A 341 1.72 -3.96 -12.58
N HIS A 342 1.64 -3.34 -11.40
CA HIS A 342 1.10 -3.96 -10.18
C HIS A 342 -0.28 -3.40 -9.82
N SER A 343 -1.10 -4.23 -9.15
CA SER A 343 -2.47 -3.86 -8.73
C SER A 343 -2.55 -2.62 -7.85
N ALA A 344 -1.54 -2.37 -7.01
CA ALA A 344 -1.45 -1.16 -6.20
C ALA A 344 -1.40 0.10 -7.09
N GLY A 345 -0.35 0.27 -7.90
CA GLY A 345 -0.21 1.44 -8.77
C GLY A 345 -1.31 1.53 -9.83
N PHE A 346 -1.70 0.39 -10.40
CA PHE A 346 -2.64 0.34 -11.50
C PHE A 346 -4.10 0.44 -11.08
N VAL A 347 -4.58 -0.50 -10.27
CA VAL A 347 -6.03 -0.62 -9.97
C VAL A 347 -6.42 0.37 -8.87
N ILE A 348 -5.65 0.42 -7.78
CA ILE A 348 -5.93 1.33 -6.67
C ILE A 348 -5.53 2.76 -7.04
N GLY A 349 -4.35 2.97 -7.63
CA GLY A 349 -3.85 4.29 -8.01
C GLY A 349 -4.53 4.83 -9.26
N MET A 350 -4.17 4.30 -10.42
CA MET A 350 -4.56 4.86 -11.72
C MET A 350 -6.06 4.72 -12.00
N ILE A 351 -6.62 3.50 -11.97
CA ILE A 351 -8.05 3.26 -12.23
C ILE A 351 -8.91 3.90 -11.14
N GLY A 352 -8.49 3.83 -9.87
CA GLY A 352 -9.16 4.54 -8.77
C GLY A 352 -9.23 6.05 -9.03
N GLY A 353 -8.13 6.67 -9.46
CA GLY A 353 -8.11 8.10 -9.79
C GLY A 353 -9.00 8.45 -10.97
N MET A 354 -9.02 7.62 -12.02
CA MET A 354 -9.93 7.78 -13.15
C MET A 354 -11.40 7.67 -12.73
N GLU A 355 -11.75 6.71 -11.86
CA GLU A 355 -13.10 6.57 -11.31
C GLU A 355 -13.52 7.78 -10.47
N ARG A 356 -12.63 8.28 -9.60
CA ARG A 356 -12.90 9.41 -8.74
C ARG A 356 -12.93 10.76 -9.47
N GLY A 357 -12.40 10.81 -10.69
CA GLY A 357 -12.31 12.05 -11.47
C GLY A 357 -11.15 12.94 -11.02
N LEU A 358 -10.02 12.37 -10.58
CA LEU A 358 -8.88 13.09 -9.97
C LEU A 358 -7.89 13.62 -10.99
N THR A 359 -7.00 14.48 -10.49
CA THR A 359 -5.69 14.73 -11.09
C THR A 359 -4.66 13.78 -10.49
N ILE A 360 -3.89 13.10 -11.34
CA ILE A 360 -2.85 12.13 -10.97
C ILE A 360 -1.48 12.75 -11.26
N VAL A 361 -0.58 12.70 -10.29
CA VAL A 361 0.83 13.00 -10.49
C VAL A 361 1.57 11.67 -10.59
N LEU A 362 2.04 11.32 -11.79
CA LEU A 362 2.72 10.06 -12.04
C LEU A 362 4.23 10.27 -12.04
N ARG A 363 4.94 9.37 -11.36
CA ARG A 363 6.40 9.36 -11.32
C ARG A 363 6.94 8.05 -11.89
N ARG A 364 8.03 8.15 -12.65
CA ARG A 364 8.67 7.00 -13.34
C ARG A 364 9.12 5.90 -12.38
N LYS A 365 9.64 6.29 -11.21
CA LYS A 365 10.12 5.40 -10.14
C LYS A 365 10.08 6.12 -8.80
N PHE A 366 10.01 5.43 -7.66
CA PHE A 366 10.14 6.09 -6.35
C PHE A 366 11.48 6.84 -6.20
N SER A 367 11.48 7.94 -5.44
CA SER A 367 12.68 8.69 -5.04
C SER A 367 12.40 9.37 -3.70
N ALA A 368 13.06 8.91 -2.64
CA ALA A 368 12.87 9.44 -1.30
C ALA A 368 13.25 10.93 -1.22
N SER A 369 14.38 11.31 -1.83
CA SER A 369 14.91 12.69 -1.84
C SER A 369 14.07 13.70 -2.64
N GLN A 370 13.15 13.26 -3.50
CA GLN A 370 12.30 14.14 -4.30
C GLN A 370 10.82 14.04 -3.93
N PHE A 371 10.46 13.09 -3.06
CA PHE A 371 9.07 12.77 -2.75
C PHE A 371 8.30 13.98 -2.22
N TRP A 372 8.83 14.66 -1.21
CA TRP A 372 8.16 15.81 -0.60
C TRP A 372 8.25 17.06 -1.47
N ASP A 373 9.31 17.20 -2.28
CA ASP A 373 9.43 18.27 -3.27
C ASP A 373 8.36 18.16 -4.35
N ASP A 374 8.15 16.95 -4.87
CA ASP A 374 7.07 16.64 -5.82
C ASP A 374 5.70 16.93 -5.18
N CYS A 375 5.49 16.49 -3.93
CA CYS A 375 4.23 16.72 -3.22
C CYS A 375 3.90 18.22 -3.06
N ARG A 376 4.92 19.04 -2.76
CA ARG A 376 4.79 20.50 -2.65
C ARG A 376 4.52 21.12 -4.01
N LYS A 377 5.35 20.81 -5.01
CA LYS A 377 5.27 21.36 -6.36
C LYS A 377 3.90 21.14 -7.00
N HIS A 378 3.33 19.95 -6.80
CA HIS A 378 2.06 19.56 -7.44
C HIS A 378 0.85 19.63 -6.51
N ASN A 379 0.97 20.22 -5.31
CA ASN A 379 -0.10 20.31 -4.33
C ASN A 379 -0.77 18.96 -4.03
N VAL A 380 0.03 17.89 -3.92
CA VAL A 380 -0.45 16.54 -3.66
C VAL A 380 -1.21 16.51 -2.33
N THR A 381 -2.41 15.91 -2.34
CA THR A 381 -3.25 15.73 -1.15
C THR A 381 -3.36 14.27 -0.72
N VAL A 382 -3.15 13.33 -1.65
CA VAL A 382 -3.20 11.90 -1.39
C VAL A 382 -1.96 11.22 -1.94
N ILE A 383 -1.23 10.52 -1.08
CA ILE A 383 -0.09 9.70 -1.48
C ILE A 383 -0.48 8.23 -1.49
N GLN A 384 0.08 7.49 -2.45
CA GLN A 384 0.11 6.03 -2.37
C GLN A 384 1.43 5.57 -1.76
N TYR A 385 1.37 4.54 -0.92
CA TYR A 385 2.57 3.95 -0.32
C TYR A 385 2.51 2.42 -0.32
N ILE A 386 3.69 1.84 -0.13
CA ILE A 386 3.90 0.54 0.49
C ILE A 386 4.79 0.76 1.72
N GLY A 387 4.75 -0.12 2.72
CA GLY A 387 5.47 0.10 3.98
C GLY A 387 6.93 0.50 3.81
N GLU A 388 7.59 -0.09 2.82
CA GLU A 388 8.99 0.18 2.52
C GLU A 388 9.24 1.60 1.99
N THR A 389 8.31 2.15 1.20
CA THR A 389 8.40 3.56 0.79
C THR A 389 8.26 4.51 1.98
N MET A 390 7.42 4.18 2.98
CA MET A 390 7.33 4.97 4.21
C MET A 390 8.61 4.87 5.02
N ARG A 391 9.21 3.68 5.14
CA ARG A 391 10.52 3.49 5.80
C ARG A 391 11.60 4.34 5.15
N TYR A 392 11.71 4.31 3.81
CA TYR A 392 12.69 5.14 3.12
C TYR A 392 12.50 6.63 3.36
N LEU A 393 11.26 7.11 3.44
CA LEU A 393 10.98 8.51 3.79
C LEU A 393 11.40 8.81 5.23
N CYS A 394 11.06 7.95 6.19
CA CYS A 394 11.49 8.09 7.59
C CYS A 394 13.01 7.97 7.78
N ASN A 395 13.76 7.51 6.77
CA ASN A 395 15.21 7.41 6.79
C ASN A 395 15.92 8.51 5.98
N THR A 396 15.20 9.47 5.37
CA THR A 396 15.85 10.63 4.74
C THR A 396 16.38 11.60 5.80
N PRO A 397 17.42 12.40 5.50
CA PRO A 397 17.86 13.47 6.39
C PRO A 397 16.71 14.38 6.81
N VAL A 398 16.70 14.78 8.08
CA VAL A 398 15.66 15.66 8.62
C VAL A 398 15.76 17.04 7.97
N SER A 399 14.61 17.58 7.55
CA SER A 399 14.47 18.94 7.02
C SER A 399 13.34 19.69 7.71
N ASP A 400 13.54 21.00 7.93
CA ASP A 400 12.52 21.89 8.51
C ASP A 400 11.23 21.98 7.66
N SER A 401 11.30 21.56 6.40
CA SER A 401 10.18 21.63 5.44
C SER A 401 9.34 20.36 5.37
N GLU A 402 9.59 19.35 6.21
CA GLU A 402 8.96 18.02 6.14
C GLU A 402 7.45 18.03 6.33
N LYS A 403 6.91 19.01 7.05
CA LYS A 403 5.47 19.18 7.28
C LYS A 403 4.83 20.20 6.33
N ASN A 404 5.62 20.86 5.48
CA ASN A 404 5.15 21.87 4.55
C ASN A 404 4.59 21.19 3.28
N HIS A 405 3.48 20.48 3.40
CA HIS A 405 2.80 19.85 2.26
C HIS A 405 1.29 19.79 2.49
N ARG A 406 0.52 19.47 1.44
CA ARG A 406 -0.94 19.36 1.53
C ARG A 406 -1.46 17.93 1.72
N VAL A 407 -0.55 16.96 1.86
CA VAL A 407 -0.90 15.55 2.03
C VAL A 407 -1.75 15.37 3.28
N ARG A 408 -2.94 14.81 3.11
CA ARG A 408 -3.94 14.57 4.16
C ARG A 408 -4.33 13.10 4.31
N ILE A 409 -4.10 12.29 3.28
CA ILE A 409 -4.35 10.85 3.28
C ILE A 409 -3.13 10.14 2.69
N ALA A 410 -2.72 9.05 3.33
CA ALA A 410 -1.81 8.07 2.76
C ALA A 410 -2.57 6.75 2.59
N ILE A 411 -2.61 6.18 1.39
CA ILE A 411 -3.28 4.89 1.10
C ILE A 411 -2.23 3.86 0.71
N GLY A 412 -2.21 2.72 1.38
CA GLY A 412 -1.18 1.74 1.13
C GLY A 412 -1.28 0.52 2.02
N ASN A 413 -0.23 -0.30 1.98
CA ASN A 413 -0.19 -1.57 2.66
C ASN A 413 1.23 -1.94 3.12
N GLY A 414 1.31 -2.75 4.17
CA GLY A 414 2.52 -3.32 4.74
C GLY A 414 3.36 -2.36 5.58
N VAL A 415 2.81 -1.25 6.10
CA VAL A 415 3.59 -0.38 6.99
C VAL A 415 3.72 -1.00 8.39
N ARG A 416 4.94 -0.98 8.93
CA ARG A 416 5.21 -1.42 10.29
C ARG A 416 4.77 -0.38 11.32
N THR A 417 4.48 -0.83 12.53
CA THR A 417 3.98 0.01 13.64
C THR A 417 4.96 1.12 14.02
N ASP A 418 6.25 0.81 14.11
CA ASP A 418 7.34 1.76 14.39
C ASP A 418 7.44 2.83 13.29
N ILE A 419 7.48 2.39 12.03
CA ILE A 419 7.59 3.27 10.86
C ILE A 419 6.36 4.16 10.71
N TRP A 420 5.16 3.64 10.96
CA TRP A 420 3.93 4.45 10.92
C TRP A 420 3.99 5.55 11.98
N THR A 421 4.36 5.20 13.22
CA THR A 421 4.48 6.19 14.30
C THR A 421 5.49 7.28 13.93
N GLU A 422 6.67 6.89 13.44
CA GLU A 422 7.70 7.83 13.02
C GLU A 422 7.27 8.69 11.82
N PHE A 423 6.55 8.11 10.87
CA PHE A 423 6.02 8.82 9.70
C PHE A 423 5.10 9.98 10.12
N LEU A 424 4.22 9.75 11.11
CA LEU A 424 3.34 10.81 11.64
C LEU A 424 4.12 11.87 12.43
N ASN A 425 5.14 11.47 13.19
CA ASN A 425 5.99 12.40 13.93
C ASN A 425 6.72 13.38 12.99
N ARG A 426 7.30 12.84 11.90
CA ARG A 426 8.06 13.61 10.92
C ARG A 426 7.20 14.44 9.98
N PHE A 427 6.20 13.83 9.35
CA PHE A 427 5.47 14.42 8.23
C PHE A 427 4.09 14.96 8.61
N GLY A 428 3.69 14.85 9.88
CA GLY A 428 2.48 15.45 10.42
C GLY A 428 1.26 14.53 10.43
N ASP A 429 0.11 15.11 10.79
CA ASP A 429 -1.15 14.37 11.00
C ASP A 429 -1.80 13.97 9.67
N ILE A 430 -1.30 12.87 9.10
CA ILE A 430 -1.79 12.28 7.85
C ILE A 430 -2.68 11.07 8.19
N LYS A 431 -3.89 11.02 7.61
CA LYS A 431 -4.76 9.84 7.76
C LYS A 431 -4.21 8.68 6.96
N VAL A 432 -3.47 7.80 7.63
CA VAL A 432 -2.95 6.56 7.03
C VAL A 432 -4.09 5.54 6.94
N ARG A 433 -4.39 5.09 5.73
CA ARG A 433 -5.43 4.13 5.36
C ARG A 433 -4.77 2.84 4.91
N GLU A 434 -4.34 2.08 5.91
CA GLU A 434 -3.74 0.77 5.72
C GLU A 434 -4.78 -0.24 5.22
N LEU A 435 -4.41 -1.06 4.24
CA LEU A 435 -5.26 -2.09 3.66
C LEU A 435 -4.56 -3.44 3.54
N TYR A 436 -5.33 -4.51 3.75
CA TYR A 436 -4.92 -5.88 3.47
C TYR A 436 -5.70 -6.42 2.27
N ALA A 437 -5.00 -6.93 1.26
CA ALA A 437 -5.61 -7.62 0.14
C ALA A 437 -4.58 -8.47 -0.63
N ALA A 438 -5.06 -9.48 -1.35
CA ALA A 438 -4.31 -10.19 -2.36
C ALA A 438 -4.89 -9.91 -3.75
N THR A 439 -4.02 -9.93 -4.78
CA THR A 439 -4.42 -9.66 -6.17
C THR A 439 -5.45 -10.67 -6.67
N GLU A 440 -5.20 -11.95 -6.39
CA GLU A 440 -6.07 -13.09 -6.70
C GLU A 440 -7.20 -13.29 -5.68
N GLY A 441 -7.13 -12.63 -4.52
CA GLY A 441 -7.96 -12.94 -3.37
C GLY A 441 -9.39 -12.38 -3.46
N ASN A 442 -10.30 -13.05 -2.77
CA ASN A 442 -11.73 -12.71 -2.67
C ASN A 442 -12.10 -11.97 -1.36
N ILE A 443 -11.12 -11.71 -0.49
CA ILE A 443 -11.27 -11.05 0.81
C ILE A 443 -10.19 -9.97 0.94
N GLY A 444 -10.50 -8.90 1.66
CA GLY A 444 -9.56 -7.84 2.04
C GLY A 444 -10.10 -7.05 3.23
N PHE A 445 -9.27 -6.21 3.84
CA PHE A 445 -9.67 -5.34 4.95
C PHE A 445 -9.11 -3.95 4.76
N ILE A 446 -9.79 -2.96 5.35
CA ILE A 446 -9.37 -1.56 5.31
C ILE A 446 -9.42 -1.01 6.73
N ASN A 447 -8.34 -0.36 7.15
CA ASN A 447 -8.29 0.43 8.37
C ASN A 447 -8.73 1.86 8.10
N TYR A 448 -10.05 2.09 8.14
CA TYR A 448 -10.66 3.42 7.96
C TYR A 448 -10.64 4.28 9.23
N THR A 449 -10.03 3.80 10.32
CA THR A 449 -9.86 4.55 11.58
C THR A 449 -8.45 5.12 11.75
N SER A 450 -7.50 4.66 10.94
CA SER A 450 -6.06 5.00 11.07
C SER A 450 -5.45 4.51 12.40
N LYS A 451 -5.98 3.42 12.97
CA LYS A 451 -5.39 2.74 14.14
C LYS A 451 -4.02 2.15 13.76
N ILE A 452 -2.94 2.67 14.35
CA ILE A 452 -1.57 2.21 14.08
C ILE A 452 -1.47 0.68 14.27
N GLY A 453 -0.81 0.01 13.31
CA GLY A 453 -0.55 -1.43 13.30
C GLY A 453 -1.73 -2.30 12.82
N ALA A 454 -2.96 -1.77 12.79
CA ALA A 454 -4.10 -2.51 12.27
C ALA A 454 -4.17 -2.39 10.73
N VAL A 455 -4.46 -3.51 10.07
CA VAL A 455 -4.66 -3.58 8.61
C VAL A 455 -6.14 -3.54 8.20
N GLY A 456 -7.03 -3.53 9.20
CA GLY A 456 -8.46 -3.65 8.98
C GLY A 456 -9.27 -3.35 10.23
N ARG A 457 -10.53 -2.98 10.03
CA ARG A 457 -11.55 -2.98 11.08
C ARG A 457 -12.82 -3.67 10.59
N LEU A 458 -13.28 -4.66 11.35
CA LEU A 458 -14.44 -5.45 10.97
C LEU A 458 -15.74 -4.71 11.23
N ASN A 459 -16.72 -4.98 10.37
CA ASN A 459 -18.11 -4.61 10.56
C ASN A 459 -19.02 -5.68 9.93
N PHE A 460 -20.27 -5.72 10.38
CA PHE A 460 -21.23 -6.75 9.95
C PHE A 460 -21.53 -6.70 8.45
N VAL A 461 -21.54 -5.51 7.84
CA VAL A 461 -21.78 -5.32 6.41
C VAL A 461 -20.67 -5.96 5.59
N HIS A 462 -19.42 -5.71 5.94
CA HIS A 462 -18.26 -6.31 5.31
C HIS A 462 -18.31 -7.84 5.39
N ARG A 463 -18.59 -8.40 6.58
CA ARG A 463 -18.70 -9.85 6.79
C ARG A 463 -19.83 -10.49 5.96
N TYR A 464 -20.92 -9.77 5.72
CA TYR A 464 -22.03 -10.25 4.88
C TYR A 464 -21.65 -10.34 3.40
N PHE A 465 -20.88 -9.38 2.87
CA PHE A 465 -20.46 -9.36 1.47
C PHE A 465 -19.26 -10.26 1.18
N PHE A 466 -18.33 -10.35 2.14
CA PHE A 466 -17.11 -11.13 2.05
C PHE A 466 -17.05 -12.09 3.23
N PRO A 467 -17.80 -13.21 3.20
CA PRO A 467 -17.74 -14.21 4.25
C PRO A 467 -16.33 -14.79 4.37
N TYR A 468 -15.77 -14.79 5.57
CA TYR A 468 -14.44 -15.34 5.88
C TYR A 468 -14.44 -15.94 7.29
N THR A 469 -13.41 -16.71 7.60
CA THR A 469 -13.10 -17.16 8.96
C THR A 469 -11.59 -17.18 9.19
N LEU A 470 -11.18 -17.18 10.45
CA LEU A 470 -9.81 -17.47 10.86
C LEU A 470 -9.79 -18.90 11.40
N ILE A 471 -8.98 -19.77 10.82
CA ILE A 471 -8.85 -21.16 11.27
C ILE A 471 -7.52 -21.40 11.96
N LYS A 472 -7.51 -22.28 12.97
CA LYS A 472 -6.27 -22.76 13.58
C LYS A 472 -5.39 -23.42 12.54
N PHE A 473 -4.10 -23.15 12.61
CA PHE A 473 -3.11 -23.61 11.64
C PHE A 473 -1.94 -24.26 12.36
N ASP A 474 -1.59 -25.48 11.96
CA ASP A 474 -0.42 -26.20 12.42
C ASP A 474 0.77 -25.80 11.54
N THR A 475 1.67 -25.04 12.13
CA THR A 475 2.88 -24.52 11.48
C THR A 475 3.94 -25.59 11.22
N GLU A 476 3.95 -26.72 11.94
CA GLU A 476 4.90 -27.82 11.68
C GLU A 476 4.48 -28.62 10.46
N LYS A 477 3.18 -28.93 10.40
CA LYS A 477 2.62 -29.70 9.29
C LYS A 477 2.33 -28.84 8.07
N GLU A 478 2.38 -27.51 8.24
CA GLU A 478 1.95 -26.53 7.24
C GLU A 478 0.49 -26.78 6.78
N GLU A 479 -0.37 -27.20 7.72
CA GLU A 479 -1.73 -27.64 7.45
C GLU A 479 -2.76 -27.04 8.43
N PRO A 480 -4.01 -26.80 8.00
CA PRO A 480 -5.09 -26.43 8.92
C PRO A 480 -5.38 -27.51 9.96
N VAL A 481 -5.60 -27.10 11.21
CA VAL A 481 -6.00 -28.03 12.27
C VAL A 481 -7.45 -28.45 12.06
N ARG A 482 -7.71 -29.76 12.02
CA ARG A 482 -9.04 -30.33 11.78
C ARG A 482 -9.53 -31.15 12.98
N ASN A 483 -10.85 -31.15 13.19
CA ASN A 483 -11.52 -31.98 14.19
C ASN A 483 -11.76 -33.42 13.69
N ALA A 484 -12.36 -34.27 14.54
CA ALA A 484 -12.65 -35.67 14.21
C ALA A 484 -13.59 -35.86 13.00
N ALA A 485 -14.41 -34.85 12.65
CA ALA A 485 -15.25 -34.86 11.45
C ALA A 485 -14.50 -34.40 10.18
N GLY A 486 -13.20 -34.08 10.31
CA GLY A 486 -12.37 -33.58 9.23
C GLY A 486 -12.66 -32.13 8.85
N LEU A 487 -13.34 -31.35 9.69
CA LEU A 487 -13.59 -29.91 9.49
C LEU A 487 -12.50 -29.08 10.18
N CYS A 488 -12.18 -27.90 9.65
CA CYS A 488 -11.22 -27.00 10.26
C CYS A 488 -11.75 -26.44 11.59
N ILE A 489 -10.85 -26.15 12.54
CA ILE A 489 -11.19 -25.54 13.82
C ILE A 489 -11.02 -24.02 13.71
N GLU A 490 -12.06 -23.26 14.06
CA GLU A 490 -11.99 -21.80 14.11
C GLU A 490 -11.03 -21.33 15.22
N ALA A 491 -10.22 -20.32 14.93
CA ALA A 491 -9.36 -19.68 15.91
C ALA A 491 -10.22 -18.80 16.85
N ALA A 492 -9.92 -18.82 18.15
CA ALA A 492 -10.63 -17.98 19.10
C ALA A 492 -10.36 -16.50 18.85
N ARG A 493 -11.20 -15.63 19.38
CA ARG A 493 -10.95 -14.19 19.34
C ARG A 493 -9.64 -13.85 20.08
N GLY A 494 -8.84 -12.95 19.52
CA GLY A 494 -7.49 -12.66 20.01
C GLY A 494 -6.43 -13.72 19.67
N GLU A 495 -6.83 -14.91 19.19
CA GLU A 495 -5.90 -15.93 18.70
C GLU A 495 -5.49 -15.63 17.25
N THR A 496 -4.24 -15.96 16.92
CA THR A 496 -3.76 -15.93 15.54
C THR A 496 -4.32 -17.11 14.76
N GLY A 497 -4.89 -16.85 13.59
CA GLY A 497 -5.42 -17.89 12.71
C GLY A 497 -5.15 -17.60 11.24
N LEU A 498 -5.15 -18.65 10.42
CA LEU A 498 -5.07 -18.56 8.97
C LEU A 498 -6.37 -17.95 8.42
N LEU A 499 -6.24 -16.86 7.68
CA LEU A 499 -7.39 -16.25 7.02
C LEU A 499 -7.81 -17.07 5.80
N VAL A 500 -9.09 -17.45 5.78
CA VAL A 500 -9.71 -18.11 4.64
C VAL A 500 -11.02 -17.41 4.25
N GLY A 501 -11.17 -17.09 2.97
CA GLY A 501 -12.34 -16.39 2.42
C GLY A 501 -13.28 -17.34 1.69
N MET A 502 -14.56 -17.42 2.09
CA MET A 502 -15.51 -18.35 1.48
C MET A 502 -15.74 -18.00 0.00
N VAL A 503 -15.62 -19.01 -0.87
CA VAL A 503 -15.86 -18.87 -2.30
C VAL A 503 -17.36 -18.92 -2.55
N THR A 504 -17.93 -17.80 -2.96
CA THR A 504 -19.37 -17.69 -3.26
C THR A 504 -19.58 -17.04 -4.63
N GLN A 505 -20.82 -17.01 -5.12
CA GLN A 505 -21.14 -16.22 -6.32
C GLN A 505 -20.86 -14.72 -6.14
N ARG A 506 -20.95 -14.20 -4.91
CA ARG A 506 -20.71 -12.79 -4.58
C ARG A 506 -19.22 -12.49 -4.36
N SER A 507 -18.49 -13.45 -3.80
CA SER A 507 -17.05 -13.40 -3.49
C SER A 507 -16.29 -14.55 -4.17
N PRO A 508 -16.26 -14.60 -5.51
CA PRO A 508 -15.65 -15.73 -6.21
C PRO A 508 -14.13 -15.65 -6.19
N PHE A 509 -13.49 -16.81 -6.31
CA PHE A 509 -12.07 -16.97 -6.53
C PHE A 509 -11.86 -17.57 -7.93
N VAL A 510 -11.24 -16.79 -8.82
CA VAL A 510 -11.04 -17.19 -10.23
C VAL A 510 -9.78 -18.03 -10.37
N GLY A 511 -8.69 -17.64 -9.71
CA GLY A 511 -7.41 -18.36 -9.75
C GLY A 511 -6.37 -17.74 -10.68
N TYR A 512 -5.46 -18.59 -11.17
CA TYR A 512 -4.34 -18.20 -12.02
C TYR A 512 -4.50 -18.74 -13.45
N ALA A 513 -4.22 -17.90 -14.43
CA ALA A 513 -4.28 -18.27 -15.85
C ALA A 513 -3.21 -19.32 -16.19
N GLY A 514 -3.60 -20.34 -16.95
CA GLY A 514 -2.71 -21.42 -17.39
C GLY A 514 -2.11 -22.27 -16.27
N ASN A 515 -2.61 -22.16 -15.02
CA ASN A 515 -2.04 -22.85 -13.87
C ASN A 515 -3.10 -23.35 -12.88
N GLU A 516 -3.83 -24.39 -13.29
CA GLU A 516 -4.88 -25.02 -12.50
C GLU A 516 -4.35 -25.65 -11.21
N GLN A 517 -3.16 -26.26 -11.23
CA GLN A 517 -2.54 -26.83 -10.05
C GLN A 517 -2.32 -25.79 -8.93
N GLN A 518 -1.81 -24.60 -9.27
CA GLN A 518 -1.63 -23.53 -8.28
C GLN A 518 -2.97 -22.92 -7.85
N THR A 519 -3.98 -22.96 -8.70
CA THR A 519 -5.35 -22.54 -8.37
C THR A 519 -5.97 -23.49 -7.34
N GLU A 520 -5.88 -24.81 -7.56
CA GLU A 520 -6.39 -25.80 -6.61
C GLU A 520 -5.62 -25.78 -5.28
N LYS A 521 -4.31 -25.53 -5.27
CA LYS A 521 -3.54 -25.32 -4.02
C LYS A 521 -4.06 -24.17 -3.16
N LYS A 522 -4.73 -23.18 -3.77
CA LYS A 522 -5.35 -22.05 -3.06
C LYS A 522 -6.79 -22.33 -2.64
N ARG A 523 -7.36 -23.48 -3.00
CA ARG A 523 -8.70 -23.91 -2.57
C ARG A 523 -8.59 -24.80 -1.34
N LEU A 524 -9.33 -24.46 -0.30
CA LEU A 524 -9.49 -25.28 0.90
C LEU A 524 -10.94 -25.76 0.98
N ARG A 525 -11.13 -27.07 1.12
CA ARG A 525 -12.44 -27.73 1.20
C ARG A 525 -12.73 -28.19 2.62
N ASP A 526 -14.01 -28.40 2.92
CA ASP A 526 -14.49 -28.91 4.20
C ASP A 526 -13.95 -28.08 5.37
N VAL A 527 -14.09 -26.76 5.30
CA VAL A 527 -13.57 -25.82 6.30
C VAL A 527 -14.53 -25.77 7.49
N MET A 528 -15.73 -25.24 7.31
CA MET A 528 -16.72 -25.11 8.38
C MET A 528 -17.85 -26.13 8.23
N LYS A 529 -18.10 -26.59 7.01
CA LYS A 529 -19.14 -27.57 6.64
C LYS A 529 -18.62 -28.46 5.51
N LYS A 530 -19.07 -29.72 5.47
CA LYS A 530 -18.73 -30.61 4.36
C LYS A 530 -19.23 -30.04 3.02
N GLY A 531 -18.35 -30.05 2.02
CA GLY A 531 -18.60 -29.52 0.68
C GLY A 531 -18.42 -28.01 0.52
N ASP A 532 -18.17 -27.26 1.61
CA ASP A 532 -17.85 -25.84 1.47
C ASP A 532 -16.45 -25.63 0.84
N LEU A 533 -16.24 -24.42 0.32
CA LEU A 533 -15.04 -24.07 -0.41
C LEU A 533 -14.56 -22.68 -0.02
N TYR A 534 -13.29 -22.58 0.31
CA TYR A 534 -12.64 -21.35 0.73
C TYR A 534 -11.37 -21.09 -0.08
N PHE A 535 -11.08 -19.82 -0.28
CA PHE A 535 -9.78 -19.33 -0.74
C PHE A 535 -8.83 -19.27 0.47
N ASN A 536 -7.74 -20.01 0.38
CA ASN A 536 -6.65 -19.97 1.34
C ASN A 536 -5.71 -18.81 1.02
N THR A 537 -5.71 -17.77 1.87
CA THR A 537 -4.84 -16.60 1.66
C THR A 537 -3.37 -16.96 1.82
N GLY A 538 -3.07 -17.89 2.73
CA GLY A 538 -1.72 -18.17 3.20
C GLY A 538 -1.21 -17.16 4.23
N ASP A 539 -2.05 -16.25 4.72
CA ASP A 539 -1.64 -15.23 5.70
C ASP A 539 -2.32 -15.48 7.06
N LEU A 540 -1.53 -15.34 8.13
CA LEU A 540 -1.95 -15.43 9.52
C LEU A 540 -2.36 -14.05 10.02
N LEU A 541 -3.57 -13.94 10.56
CA LEU A 541 -4.13 -12.71 11.08
C LEU A 541 -4.66 -12.93 12.49
N ARG A 542 -4.77 -11.83 13.24
CA ARG A 542 -5.40 -11.78 14.56
C ARG A 542 -6.50 -10.73 14.56
N VAL A 543 -7.63 -11.03 15.20
CA VAL A 543 -8.71 -10.07 15.41
C VAL A 543 -8.84 -9.81 16.91
N ASP A 544 -8.71 -8.55 17.33
CA ASP A 544 -8.87 -8.16 18.73
C ASP A 544 -10.35 -7.96 19.12
N ASP A 545 -10.60 -7.70 20.41
CA ASP A 545 -11.94 -7.51 20.96
C ASP A 545 -12.64 -6.26 20.42
N MET A 546 -11.88 -5.27 19.97
CA MET A 546 -12.37 -4.05 19.36
C MET A 546 -12.63 -4.20 17.85
N ASN A 547 -12.51 -5.40 17.28
CA ASN A 547 -12.70 -5.69 15.85
C ASN A 547 -11.57 -5.16 14.95
N PHE A 548 -10.41 -4.81 15.48
CA PHE A 548 -9.24 -4.53 14.65
C PHE A 548 -8.58 -5.82 14.18
N VAL A 549 -8.15 -5.78 12.92
CA VAL A 549 -7.47 -6.88 12.26
C VAL A 549 -5.99 -6.54 12.18
N TYR A 550 -5.14 -7.46 12.60
CA TYR A 550 -3.69 -7.32 12.57
C TYR A 550 -3.11 -8.44 11.72
N PHE A 551 -2.26 -8.09 10.76
CA PHE A 551 -1.42 -9.05 10.06
C PHE A 551 -0.36 -9.56 11.03
N GLN A 552 -0.15 -10.87 11.10
CA GLN A 552 0.85 -11.48 11.98
C GLN A 552 2.05 -11.93 11.14
N ASP A 553 1.82 -12.87 10.24
CA ASP A 553 2.84 -13.38 9.34
C ASP A 553 2.20 -14.09 8.15
N ARG A 554 3.02 -14.62 7.25
CA ARG A 554 2.61 -15.50 6.17
C ARG A 554 3.02 -16.94 6.47
N VAL A 555 2.17 -17.88 6.09
CA VAL A 555 2.49 -19.30 6.16
C VAL A 555 3.72 -19.58 5.30
N GLY A 556 4.73 -20.20 5.91
CA GLY A 556 6.05 -20.41 5.31
C GLY A 556 7.05 -19.26 5.52
N ASP A 557 6.59 -18.09 6.00
CA ASP A 557 7.44 -17.02 6.52
C ASP A 557 7.66 -17.15 8.03
N THR A 558 6.83 -17.91 8.77
CA THR A 558 7.11 -18.32 10.16
C THR A 558 8.05 -19.52 10.20
N PHE A 559 8.79 -19.69 11.31
CA PHE A 559 9.50 -20.94 11.59
C PHE A 559 9.22 -21.43 13.02
N ARG A 560 9.42 -22.72 13.27
CA ARG A 560 9.23 -23.31 14.60
C ARG A 560 10.54 -23.82 15.16
N TRP A 561 10.87 -23.41 16.38
CA TRP A 561 12.08 -23.82 17.08
C TRP A 561 11.74 -24.30 18.50
N LYS A 562 12.21 -25.49 18.87
CA LYS A 562 11.96 -26.09 20.20
C LYS A 562 10.47 -26.15 20.59
N GLY A 563 9.63 -26.46 19.61
CA GLY A 563 8.19 -26.57 19.81
C GLY A 563 7.44 -25.23 19.83
N GLU A 564 8.11 -24.10 19.64
CA GLU A 564 7.53 -22.75 19.70
C GLU A 564 7.56 -22.05 18.34
N ASN A 565 6.48 -21.33 18.01
CA ASN A 565 6.36 -20.61 16.74
C ASN A 565 7.00 -19.23 16.81
N VAL A 566 7.76 -18.89 15.77
CA VAL A 566 8.45 -17.61 15.65
C VAL A 566 7.94 -16.89 14.41
N ALA A 567 7.33 -15.72 14.63
CA ALA A 567 6.99 -14.78 13.57
C ALA A 567 8.25 -14.06 13.12
N THR A 568 8.59 -14.15 11.83
CA THR A 568 9.85 -13.55 11.34
C THR A 568 9.77 -12.03 11.28
N SER A 569 8.57 -11.48 11.08
CA SER A 569 8.28 -10.05 11.14
C SER A 569 8.58 -9.46 12.52
N GLU A 570 8.07 -10.07 13.59
CA GLU A 570 8.30 -9.62 14.97
C GLU A 570 9.79 -9.54 15.32
N VAL A 571 10.53 -10.58 14.95
CA VAL A 571 11.98 -10.64 15.20
C VAL A 571 12.72 -9.59 14.35
N ALA A 572 12.29 -9.36 13.11
CA ALA A 572 12.86 -8.33 12.25
C ALA A 572 12.62 -6.93 12.84
N ASP A 573 11.40 -6.65 13.32
CA ASP A 573 11.02 -5.38 13.94
C ASP A 573 11.92 -5.05 15.14
N ILE A 574 12.14 -6.04 16.02
CA ILE A 574 13.02 -5.90 17.19
C ILE A 574 14.47 -5.67 16.78
N LEU A 575 15.00 -6.41 15.80
CA LEU A 575 16.36 -6.19 15.30
C LEU A 575 16.53 -4.77 14.74
N THR A 576 15.55 -4.27 13.99
CA THR A 576 15.62 -2.92 13.38
C THR A 576 15.51 -1.77 14.38
N MET A 577 15.27 -2.04 15.67
CA MET A 577 15.41 -1.03 16.73
C MET A 577 16.87 -0.67 17.01
N ALA A 578 17.83 -1.48 16.57
CA ALA A 578 19.25 -1.20 16.75
C ALA A 578 19.74 -0.12 15.80
N ASP A 579 20.44 0.89 16.34
CA ASP A 579 20.89 2.04 15.55
C ASP A 579 21.83 1.68 14.40
N CYS A 580 22.64 0.63 14.55
CA CYS A 580 23.59 0.19 13.52
C CYS A 580 22.94 -0.57 12.35
N LEU A 581 21.69 -1.06 12.49
CA LEU A 581 21.01 -1.85 11.46
C LEU A 581 20.11 -0.97 10.59
N PHE A 582 20.29 -1.07 9.27
CA PHE A 582 19.41 -0.45 8.29
C PHE A 582 18.17 -1.31 8.02
N GLU A 583 18.35 -2.63 7.91
CA GLU A 583 17.29 -3.57 7.54
C GLU A 583 17.60 -4.99 8.05
N ALA A 584 16.55 -5.76 8.35
CA ALA A 584 16.65 -7.15 8.79
C ALA A 584 15.64 -8.03 8.04
N ASN A 585 16.10 -9.21 7.59
CA ASN A 585 15.30 -10.24 6.94
C ASN A 585 15.47 -11.56 7.70
N VAL A 586 14.45 -11.95 8.46
CA VAL A 586 14.52 -13.10 9.36
C VAL A 586 13.88 -14.33 8.70
N TYR A 587 14.50 -15.49 8.90
CA TYR A 587 14.06 -16.76 8.34
C TYR A 587 14.55 -17.95 9.19
N GLY A 588 13.91 -19.10 9.01
CA GLY A 588 14.29 -20.34 9.71
C GLY A 588 15.20 -21.23 8.87
N VAL A 589 16.33 -21.66 9.43
CA VAL A 589 17.29 -22.59 8.80
C VAL A 589 17.29 -23.95 9.50
N LYS A 590 17.55 -25.03 8.73
CA LYS A 590 17.66 -26.37 9.29
C LYS A 590 19.04 -26.57 9.91
N VAL A 591 19.09 -27.22 11.06
CA VAL A 591 20.33 -27.74 11.65
C VAL A 591 20.20 -29.26 11.71
N GLU A 592 21.20 -29.96 11.18
CA GLU A 592 21.19 -31.43 11.19
C GLU A 592 21.04 -31.98 12.61
N GLY A 593 20.12 -32.92 12.79
CA GLY A 593 19.88 -33.54 14.09
C GLY A 593 19.01 -32.75 15.06
N HIS A 594 18.50 -31.59 14.67
CA HIS A 594 17.52 -30.83 15.44
C HIS A 594 16.17 -30.83 14.72
N GLU A 595 15.10 -30.93 15.51
CA GLU A 595 13.74 -30.79 15.02
C GLU A 595 13.38 -29.31 14.86
N GLY A 596 12.61 -28.99 13.81
CA GLY A 596 12.22 -27.63 13.47
C GLY A 596 13.29 -26.86 12.69
N ARG A 597 13.23 -25.54 12.78
CA ARG A 597 14.12 -24.59 12.12
C ARG A 597 14.57 -23.56 13.14
N ILE A 598 15.86 -23.29 13.21
CA ILE A 598 16.41 -22.29 14.12
C ILE A 598 16.44 -20.91 13.44
N GLY A 599 16.28 -19.85 14.22
CA GLY A 599 16.22 -18.49 13.68
C GLY A 599 17.55 -18.01 13.11
N MET A 600 17.50 -17.41 11.93
CA MET A 600 18.60 -16.71 11.28
C MET A 600 18.11 -15.35 10.77
N ALA A 601 18.98 -14.33 10.82
CA ALA A 601 18.68 -13.02 10.27
C ALA A 601 19.78 -12.60 9.27
N ALA A 602 19.38 -12.27 8.05
CA ALA A 602 20.22 -11.48 7.16
C ALA A 602 19.99 -10.00 7.48
N VAL A 603 21.06 -9.23 7.73
CA VAL A 603 20.98 -7.81 8.11
C VAL A 603 21.87 -6.96 7.22
N THR A 604 21.48 -5.71 7.01
CA THR A 604 22.30 -4.70 6.33
C THR A 604 22.57 -3.58 7.32
N LEU A 605 23.83 -3.14 7.42
CA LEU A 605 24.24 -2.06 8.31
C LEU A 605 23.87 -0.70 7.70
N LYS A 606 23.71 0.32 8.54
CA LYS A 606 23.66 1.71 8.05
C LYS A 606 25.03 2.12 7.53
N GLU A 607 25.05 3.06 6.59
CA GLU A 607 26.30 3.53 5.98
C GLU A 607 27.22 4.15 7.06
N GLY A 608 28.46 3.65 7.13
CA GLY A 608 29.45 4.11 8.11
C GLY A 608 29.33 3.49 9.51
N GLU A 609 28.34 2.63 9.76
CA GLU A 609 28.17 1.93 11.04
C GLU A 609 28.80 0.54 11.03
N ASP A 610 29.33 0.13 12.18
CA ASP A 610 29.84 -1.22 12.43
C ASP A 610 28.79 -2.10 13.13
N PHE A 611 28.95 -3.42 13.02
CA PHE A 611 28.06 -4.36 13.68
C PHE A 611 28.33 -4.44 15.19
N ASP A 612 27.46 -3.82 15.99
CA ASP A 612 27.54 -3.87 17.45
C ASP A 612 26.95 -5.19 18.01
N SER A 613 27.80 -6.22 18.03
CA SER A 613 27.45 -7.56 18.53
C SER A 613 26.87 -7.58 19.95
N LEU A 614 27.33 -6.70 20.85
CA LEU A 614 26.93 -6.67 22.26
C LEU A 614 25.58 -5.96 22.43
N HIS A 615 25.38 -4.84 21.73
CA HIS A 615 24.10 -4.15 21.73
C HIS A 615 22.99 -5.02 21.13
N ILE A 616 23.24 -5.65 19.99
CA ILE A 616 22.27 -6.56 19.35
C ILE A 616 21.95 -7.73 20.27
N TYR A 617 22.95 -8.33 20.94
CA TYR A 617 22.71 -9.36 21.95
C TYR A 617 21.76 -8.89 23.05
N LYS A 618 22.01 -7.72 23.66
CA LYS A 618 21.16 -7.18 24.72
C LYS A 618 19.74 -6.92 24.23
N LEU A 619 19.60 -6.38 23.03
CA LEU A 619 18.32 -6.08 22.40
C LEU A 619 17.49 -7.36 22.23
N VAL A 620 18.02 -8.39 21.57
CA VAL A 620 17.28 -9.63 21.35
C VAL A 620 17.01 -10.38 22.66
N VAL A 621 17.90 -10.30 23.65
CA VAL A 621 17.68 -10.96 24.95
C VAL A 621 16.59 -10.27 25.77
N ASN A 622 16.50 -8.94 25.71
CA ASN A 622 15.52 -8.17 26.47
C ASN A 622 14.11 -8.25 25.87
N TYR A 623 13.99 -8.27 24.54
CA TYR A 623 12.71 -8.14 23.86
C TYR A 623 12.18 -9.46 23.27
N LEU A 624 13.04 -10.48 23.05
CA LEU A 624 12.61 -11.76 22.49
C LEU A 624 12.73 -12.92 23.51
N PRO A 625 11.76 -13.85 23.50
CA PRO A 625 11.89 -15.11 24.20
C PRO A 625 13.04 -15.95 23.60
N ALA A 626 13.63 -16.84 24.39
CA ALA A 626 14.85 -17.56 24.00
C ALA A 626 14.73 -18.35 22.68
N TYR A 627 13.55 -18.87 22.37
CA TYR A 627 13.29 -19.63 21.14
C TYR A 627 13.20 -18.75 19.87
N ALA A 628 12.88 -17.45 20.01
CA ALA A 628 12.70 -16.52 18.89
C ALA A 628 13.97 -15.73 18.54
N ARG A 629 14.97 -15.74 19.42
CA ARG A 629 16.25 -15.04 19.21
C ARG A 629 16.97 -15.65 18.00
N PRO A 630 17.34 -14.86 16.97
CA PRO A 630 18.15 -15.35 15.87
C PRO A 630 19.45 -15.95 16.40
N ARG A 631 19.68 -17.24 16.16
CA ARG A 631 20.93 -17.89 16.57
C ARG A 631 22.08 -17.48 15.66
N PHE A 632 21.76 -17.17 14.40
CA PHE A 632 22.72 -16.78 13.38
C PHE A 632 22.37 -15.41 12.81
N ILE A 633 23.39 -14.59 12.58
CA ILE A 633 23.27 -13.32 11.85
C ILE A 633 24.22 -13.35 10.65
N ARG A 634 23.73 -12.93 9.51
CA ARG A 634 24.50 -12.75 8.27
C ARG A 634 24.47 -11.29 7.87
N ILE A 635 25.63 -10.67 7.70
CA ILE A 635 25.71 -9.26 7.29
C ILE A 635 25.86 -9.19 5.78
N GLN A 636 24.93 -8.53 5.09
CA GLN A 636 24.95 -8.38 3.65
C GLN A 636 25.00 -6.90 3.26
N PRO A 637 25.76 -6.54 2.20
CA PRO A 637 25.86 -5.16 1.74
C PRO A 637 24.53 -4.63 1.19
N CYS A 638 23.70 -5.50 0.61
CA CYS A 638 22.37 -5.17 0.13
C CYS A 638 21.46 -6.39 0.14
N MET A 639 20.17 -6.20 0.42
CA MET A 639 19.18 -7.28 0.36
C MET A 639 18.54 -7.38 -1.03
N GLU A 640 18.25 -8.61 -1.46
CA GLU A 640 17.47 -8.83 -2.68
C GLU A 640 15.98 -8.49 -2.42
N ILE A 641 15.49 -7.43 -3.07
CA ILE A 641 14.09 -7.02 -3.05
C ILE A 641 13.36 -7.35 -4.35
N THR A 642 12.04 -7.52 -4.28
CA THR A 642 11.15 -7.64 -5.45
C THR A 642 10.82 -6.25 -6.03
N GLY A 643 10.16 -6.20 -7.20
CA GLY A 643 9.68 -4.93 -7.79
C GLY A 643 8.62 -4.18 -6.95
N THR A 644 8.08 -4.82 -5.91
CA THR A 644 7.22 -4.19 -4.89
C THR A 644 7.95 -3.99 -3.56
N PHE A 645 9.28 -3.96 -3.60
CA PHE A 645 10.17 -3.74 -2.46
C PHE A 645 9.98 -4.73 -1.30
N LYS A 646 9.50 -5.96 -1.59
CA LYS A 646 9.47 -7.05 -0.61
C LYS A 646 10.78 -7.82 -0.59
N LEU A 647 11.28 -8.17 0.59
CA LEU A 647 12.48 -8.98 0.81
C LEU A 647 12.31 -10.43 0.33
N LYS A 648 13.33 -11.00 -0.33
CA LYS A 648 13.35 -12.41 -0.74
C LYS A 648 14.06 -13.28 0.31
N LYS A 649 13.51 -14.47 0.60
CA LYS A 649 14.08 -15.41 1.59
C LYS A 649 14.52 -16.76 1.02
N GLY A 650 13.97 -17.21 -0.11
CA GLY A 650 14.18 -18.59 -0.60
C GLY A 650 15.65 -19.01 -0.71
N LYS A 651 16.46 -18.20 -1.41
CA LYS A 651 17.90 -18.43 -1.55
C LYS A 651 18.65 -18.38 -0.20
N LEU A 652 18.26 -17.47 0.70
CA LEU A 652 18.88 -17.35 2.03
C LEU A 652 18.61 -18.60 2.90
N VAL A 653 17.41 -19.16 2.80
CA VAL A 653 17.03 -20.41 3.49
C VAL A 653 17.82 -21.60 2.95
N GLU A 654 18.01 -21.67 1.62
CA GLU A 654 18.80 -22.74 0.98
C GLU A 654 20.29 -22.67 1.32
N GLU A 655 20.87 -21.46 1.35
CA GLU A 655 22.29 -21.26 1.69
C GLU A 655 22.59 -21.58 3.17
N GLY A 656 21.60 -21.40 4.06
CA GLY A 656 21.72 -21.72 5.47
C GLY A 656 22.75 -20.84 6.19
N PHE A 657 23.59 -21.46 7.04
CA PHE A 657 24.59 -20.78 7.88
C PHE A 657 26.00 -21.39 7.76
N ASN A 658 26.30 -22.12 6.67
CA ASN A 658 27.61 -22.74 6.50
C ASN A 658 28.66 -21.72 6.01
N PRO A 659 29.71 -21.41 6.81
CA PRO A 659 30.72 -20.42 6.44
C PRO A 659 31.58 -20.83 5.24
N ALA A 660 31.62 -22.11 4.86
CA ALA A 660 32.31 -22.55 3.64
C ALA A 660 31.57 -22.15 2.35
N ASN A 661 30.24 -22.00 2.44
CA ASN A 661 29.38 -21.68 1.30
C ASN A 661 29.06 -20.18 1.21
N ILE A 662 29.15 -19.46 2.34
CA ILE A 662 28.72 -18.08 2.48
C ILE A 662 29.94 -17.19 2.67
N LYS A 663 30.14 -16.24 1.75
CA LYS A 663 31.25 -15.26 1.82
C LYS A 663 30.93 -14.05 2.72
N ASP A 664 29.65 -13.85 3.00
CA ASP A 664 29.17 -12.76 3.84
C ASP A 664 29.58 -13.01 5.31
N PRO A 665 29.90 -11.97 6.10
CA PRO A 665 30.20 -12.15 7.52
C PRO A 665 29.04 -12.84 8.26
N LEU A 666 29.37 -13.94 8.93
CA LEU A 666 28.43 -14.71 9.74
C LEU A 666 28.76 -14.56 11.23
N TYR A 667 27.72 -14.50 12.04
CA TYR A 667 27.80 -14.43 13.49
C TYR A 667 26.88 -15.46 14.13
N PHE A 668 27.27 -15.91 15.30
CA PHE A 668 26.57 -16.88 16.14
C PHE A 668 26.31 -16.28 17.51
N LEU A 669 25.10 -16.46 18.02
CA LEU A 669 24.71 -16.04 19.36
C LEU A 669 25.42 -16.89 20.41
N ASP A 670 26.48 -16.38 21.02
CA ASP A 670 27.24 -17.05 22.06
C ASP A 670 26.63 -16.70 23.44
N PRO A 671 25.92 -17.65 24.09
CA PRO A 671 25.27 -17.37 25.37
C PRO A 671 26.28 -17.25 26.53
N GLU A 672 27.46 -17.86 26.41
CA GLU A 672 28.50 -17.83 27.45
C GLU A 672 29.20 -16.48 27.44
N LYS A 673 29.59 -16.01 26.25
CA LYS A 673 30.21 -14.69 26.06
C LYS A 673 29.21 -13.54 26.06
N LYS A 674 27.91 -13.85 26.06
CA LYS A 674 26.81 -12.87 26.02
C LYS A 674 26.95 -11.87 24.88
N THR A 675 27.26 -12.38 23.68
CA THR A 675 27.46 -11.57 22.47
C THR A 675 27.14 -12.37 21.20
N TYR A 676 27.14 -11.71 20.04
CA TYR A 676 27.24 -12.37 18.75
C TYR A 676 28.71 -12.51 18.34
N ALA A 677 29.25 -13.72 18.41
CA ALA A 677 30.63 -14.02 18.02
C ALA A 677 30.70 -14.39 16.52
N PRO A 678 31.81 -14.10 15.82
CA PRO A 678 31.99 -14.56 14.43
C PRO A 678 31.81 -16.08 14.31
N LEU A 679 31.01 -16.53 13.34
CA LEU A 679 30.78 -17.94 13.07
C LEU A 679 31.91 -18.49 12.20
N THR A 680 32.88 -19.13 12.83
CA THR A 680 34.01 -19.78 12.16
C THR A 680 33.64 -21.19 11.68
N GLU A 681 34.46 -21.77 10.79
CA GLU A 681 34.32 -23.18 10.41
C GLU A 681 34.36 -24.14 11.61
N ASP A 682 35.18 -23.84 12.62
CA ASP A 682 35.29 -24.68 13.81
C ASP A 682 34.01 -24.64 14.66
N ILE A 683 33.43 -23.45 14.85
CA ILE A 683 32.12 -23.30 15.52
C ILE A 683 31.03 -24.02 14.71
N TYR A 684 31.03 -23.89 13.38
CA TYR A 684 30.09 -24.62 12.52
C TYR A 684 30.25 -26.15 12.66
N LYS A 685 31.48 -26.67 12.62
CA LYS A 685 31.77 -28.10 12.80
C LYS A 685 31.36 -28.58 14.20
N ALA A 686 31.60 -27.79 15.23
CA ALA A 686 31.18 -28.09 16.61
C ALA A 686 29.65 -28.11 16.75
N ILE A 687 28.93 -27.19 16.09
CA ILE A 687 27.47 -27.21 16.00
C ILE A 687 26.98 -28.46 15.27
N ALA A 688 27.56 -28.79 14.11
CA ALA A 688 27.18 -29.98 13.33
C ALA A 688 27.43 -31.29 14.09
N ARG A 689 28.51 -31.36 14.87
CA ARG A 689 28.82 -32.49 15.77
C ARG A 689 28.04 -32.47 17.09
N ARG A 690 27.23 -31.43 17.33
CA ARG A 690 26.43 -31.21 18.55
C ARG A 690 27.25 -31.04 19.82
N GLU A 691 28.48 -30.55 19.68
CA GLU A 691 29.36 -30.15 20.80
C GLU A 691 28.90 -28.82 21.40
N ILE A 692 28.31 -27.94 20.58
CA ILE A 692 27.68 -26.68 21.01
C ILE A 692 26.16 -26.88 21.13
N LYS A 693 25.62 -26.62 22.32
CA LYS A 693 24.18 -26.69 22.57
C LYS A 693 23.46 -25.50 21.92
N LEU A 694 22.48 -25.80 21.07
CA LEU A 694 21.59 -24.82 20.42
C LEU A 694 20.26 -24.67 21.16
#